data_AF-A0A3D3JTG7-F1
#
_entry.id   AF-A0A3D3JTG7-F1
#
_cell.length_a   1.000
_cell.length_b   1.000
_cell.length_c   1.000
_cell.angle_alpha   90.00
_cell.angle_beta   90.00
_cell.angle_gamma   90.00
#
_symmetry.space_group_name_H-M   'P 1'
#
loop_
_entity.id
_entity.type
_entity.pdbx_description
1 polymer ?
#
loop_
_entity_poly.entity_id
_entity_poly.type
_entity_poly.pdbx_seq_one_letter_code
_entity_poly.pdbx_strand_id
1 'polypeptide(L)'
;MRRGASDTEKTAADQLSALFKEKSNTIDGQAFDAGGKGKAFEILIGVCDARGKIEDVTVPGAADLAGLPNSEQAYRIHPVNDTQLVLTALDERGVYYAAQTLCQLLEDKFSDGKVTIPLVSVTDWPDMEQRGEWGGLSWFPPDEIEWLARHKMNMVVYHVGFHIGEDGRGEAPNMHPERIAAARRKALDMVPIITHYSTLGEFTNLFEVYPHLNKGKAEPEGKVVRDLGEADVKTVPCPSEPRMVEVLADVMCAMAKAGAIEIDCWLTEGRGFQCPCEKCLAEGENMHYALETRAYINAWRLAQKQYPKLFARILLTQGTYRTNDKVLAEVPPGVGVVFYASSWTYNSLRAPMIYPLLEEFAAKGGWLGVVPQLTASFGAVTPWTGPQFIRYRMNEFVDKKLKCLNGYAVYSNRLYDFNVTAAAEWSWNAKGRDEREFATAYATRRGISDPDAFAEWAMLLGPVGWDFYGAAMYDFNASGKLVNMVAARTGPGLGKKGMFEYFPTTEHFDKDLAACDKAMKIAERLGKPGMIAETRVIQGYVSMMKAIAFITTQIAAVADKPTWDERVELQNALTRLGVAGLETIDGLEAWERSLGLDLMTRVYGRYAITKAAVSRNVYGISDALRPFGIRGFESSYFRKKVGAWKSKDFKAKTKIRKTWDVTDHVRVAGIYEVTFKNASHFLLDMTRAALATAPAEQPEQLTELSVDAHQGRTAYRSNKAHVYTLTLDRLDPGRRYFLVADIEGHPAELQGGRMKHCKGGVWMRAVRPADADPQSLADVVLPLTDAEWALATLPQFTGKGLRVGVVQKGYGSTEILNYLQTVDGIDAQPLTSPNKAMIDACEVVVLPILPRDDQGQRMSGSLMDTFRNYVRGGGGLIITAALSKMGLRRYPDICKFKNHGGGHDFAPWMVVDEHPLTQGIEMNTELPGTGFCVEYELGAQGVAVAISAQSRDPVVVVGEFGKGRLVACGLDLRLKGNSTQSAKAALLK
;
A
#
# COMPACT_ATOMS: atom_id res chain seq x y z
N MET A 1 -36.13 34.19 12.26
CA MET A 1 -36.40 33.18 11.20
C MET A 1 -37.71 33.56 10.50
N ARG A 2 -37.84 33.30 9.19
CA ARG A 2 -39.12 33.46 8.49
C ARG A 2 -40.21 32.53 9.04
N ARG A 3 -41.48 32.87 8.80
CA ARG A 3 -42.63 32.01 9.10
C ARG A 3 -42.64 30.79 8.19
N GLY A 4 -42.97 29.63 8.77
CA GLY A 4 -43.00 28.36 8.05
C GLY A 4 -41.61 27.86 7.60
N ALA A 5 -40.55 28.23 8.34
CA ALA A 5 -39.20 27.74 8.11
C ALA A 5 -39.13 26.20 8.23
N SER A 6 -38.38 25.58 7.32
CA SER A 6 -38.10 24.14 7.33
C SER A 6 -37.18 23.74 8.49
N ASP A 7 -37.01 22.43 8.71
CA ASP A 7 -36.10 21.96 9.75
C ASP A 7 -34.62 22.24 9.43
N THR A 8 -34.26 22.32 8.14
CA THR A 8 -32.93 22.74 7.70
C THR A 8 -32.70 24.23 7.99
N GLU A 9 -33.69 25.09 7.71
CA GLU A 9 -33.63 26.52 8.05
C GLU A 9 -33.54 26.76 9.58
N LYS A 10 -34.28 25.98 10.38
CA LYS A 10 -34.16 26.02 11.85
C LYS A 10 -32.78 25.59 12.30
N THR A 11 -32.24 24.51 11.72
CA THR A 11 -30.89 24.04 12.03
C THR A 11 -29.84 25.10 11.67
N ALA A 12 -30.01 25.83 10.56
CA ALA A 12 -29.14 26.96 10.21
C ALA A 12 -29.13 28.05 11.29
N ALA A 13 -30.31 28.43 11.81
CA ALA A 13 -30.42 29.38 12.92
C ALA A 13 -29.83 28.83 14.24
N ASP A 14 -29.98 27.53 14.49
CA ASP A 14 -29.42 26.87 15.67
C ASP A 14 -27.88 26.86 15.64
N GLN A 15 -27.25 26.72 14.47
CA GLN A 15 -25.78 26.79 14.32
C GLN A 15 -25.23 28.16 14.72
N LEU A 16 -25.87 29.25 14.28
CA LEU A 16 -25.51 30.61 14.70
C LEU A 16 -25.77 30.79 16.20
N SER A 17 -26.93 30.36 16.69
CA SER A 17 -27.28 30.45 18.12
C SER A 17 -26.29 29.69 19.00
N ALA A 18 -25.83 28.53 18.56
CA ALA A 18 -24.81 27.73 19.25
C ALA A 18 -23.47 28.47 19.29
N LEU A 19 -23.03 29.06 18.17
CA LEU A 19 -21.81 29.87 18.13
C LEU A 19 -21.88 31.05 19.11
N PHE A 20 -22.99 31.81 19.10
CA PHE A 20 -23.17 32.91 20.04
C PHE A 20 -23.12 32.41 21.49
N LYS A 21 -23.82 31.32 21.84
CA LYS A 21 -23.79 30.75 23.20
C LYS A 21 -22.41 30.26 23.61
N GLU A 22 -21.69 29.58 22.72
CA GLU A 22 -20.35 29.05 22.98
C GLU A 22 -19.35 30.19 23.24
N LYS A 23 -19.37 31.22 22.39
CA LYS A 23 -18.37 32.31 22.42
C LYS A 23 -18.72 33.47 23.36
N SER A 24 -19.98 33.61 23.77
CA SER A 24 -20.41 34.65 24.72
C SER A 24 -20.21 34.27 26.19
N ASN A 25 -19.97 32.99 26.52
CA ASN A 25 -19.90 32.48 27.89
C ASN A 25 -18.59 32.76 28.65
N THR A 26 -17.88 33.84 28.34
CA THR A 26 -16.71 34.26 29.13
C THR A 26 -16.71 35.77 29.36
N ILE A 27 -17.41 36.20 30.41
CA ILE A 27 -17.06 37.22 31.42
C ILE A 27 -18.16 37.17 32.52
N ASP A 28 -17.76 36.96 33.78
CA ASP A 28 -18.59 37.08 35.01
C ASP A 28 -19.93 36.32 35.09
N GLY A 29 -20.06 35.16 34.44
CA GLY A 29 -21.15 34.21 34.72
C GLY A 29 -22.57 34.68 34.35
N GLN A 30 -22.72 35.76 33.57
CA GLN A 30 -24.01 36.17 33.00
C GLN A 30 -24.16 35.62 31.58
N ALA A 31 -25.22 34.85 31.36
CA ALA A 31 -25.56 34.30 30.05
C ALA A 31 -25.91 35.41 29.04
N PHE A 32 -25.57 35.21 27.77
CA PHE A 32 -26.08 36.01 26.66
C PHE A 32 -27.60 35.93 26.60
N ASP A 33 -28.27 37.00 27.04
CA ASP A 33 -29.72 37.13 26.99
C ASP A 33 -30.15 37.60 25.59
N ALA A 34 -30.62 36.65 24.76
CA ALA A 34 -31.26 36.96 23.48
C ALA A 34 -32.60 37.74 23.65
N GLY A 35 -33.01 38.06 24.88
CA GLY A 35 -34.18 38.86 25.25
C GLY A 35 -33.85 40.24 25.88
N GLY A 36 -32.60 40.70 25.83
CA GLY A 36 -32.17 41.95 26.48
C GLY A 36 -32.83 43.24 25.94
N LYS A 37 -33.17 44.17 26.84
CA LYS A 37 -33.84 45.46 26.59
C LYS A 37 -32.93 46.54 25.95
N GLY A 38 -32.28 46.23 24.82
CA GLY A 38 -31.49 47.18 24.01
C GLY A 38 -32.06 47.42 22.61
N LYS A 39 -31.41 48.25 21.77
CA LYS A 39 -31.68 48.27 20.32
C LYS A 39 -31.20 46.92 19.76
N ALA A 40 -32.14 46.02 19.43
CA ALA A 40 -31.81 44.69 18.93
C ALA A 40 -31.20 44.78 17.51
N PHE A 41 -30.11 44.07 17.29
CA PHE A 41 -29.63 43.76 15.94
C PHE A 41 -30.33 42.48 15.47
N GLU A 42 -31.00 42.52 14.33
CA GLU A 42 -31.74 41.38 13.80
C GLU A 42 -30.95 40.64 12.71
N ILE A 43 -30.87 39.32 12.84
CA ILE A 43 -30.43 38.43 11.77
C ILE A 43 -31.67 37.68 11.24
N LEU A 44 -32.18 38.10 10.09
CA LEU A 44 -33.33 37.48 9.43
C LEU A 44 -32.84 36.35 8.51
N ILE A 45 -33.32 35.13 8.75
CA ILE A 45 -32.88 33.92 8.06
C ILE A 45 -34.08 33.23 7.41
N GLY A 46 -33.96 32.85 6.15
CA GLY A 46 -34.92 31.97 5.48
C GLY A 46 -34.87 31.99 3.94
N VAL A 47 -35.65 31.11 3.31
CA VAL A 47 -35.82 31.06 1.85
C VAL A 47 -36.63 32.27 1.36
N CYS A 48 -36.20 32.89 0.25
CA CYS A 48 -36.92 33.98 -0.41
C CYS A 48 -37.85 33.48 -1.52
N ASP A 49 -38.88 34.26 -1.84
CA ASP A 49 -39.72 34.04 -3.01
C ASP A 49 -38.98 34.37 -4.32
N ALA A 50 -39.62 34.08 -5.46
CA ALA A 50 -39.06 34.33 -6.80
C ALA A 50 -38.73 35.80 -7.09
N ARG A 51 -39.20 36.75 -6.26
CA ARG A 51 -38.89 38.18 -6.37
C ARG A 51 -37.75 38.59 -5.43
N GLY A 52 -37.11 37.63 -4.76
CA GLY A 52 -36.06 37.89 -3.77
C GLY A 52 -36.59 38.44 -2.45
N LYS A 53 -37.87 38.20 -2.11
CA LYS A 53 -38.49 38.69 -0.88
C LYS A 53 -38.51 37.62 0.20
N ILE A 54 -38.08 37.98 1.42
CA ILE A 54 -38.26 37.20 2.64
C ILE A 54 -39.20 37.95 3.59
N GLU A 55 -40.36 37.37 3.88
CA GLU A 55 -41.46 38.07 4.57
C GLU A 55 -41.80 39.41 3.87
N ASP A 56 -41.53 40.54 4.55
CA ASP A 56 -41.75 41.89 4.06
C ASP A 56 -40.49 42.60 3.56
N VAL A 57 -39.35 41.90 3.56
CA VAL A 57 -38.05 42.45 3.19
C VAL A 57 -37.66 41.99 1.78
N THR A 58 -37.43 42.94 0.88
CA THR A 58 -36.86 42.67 -0.45
C THR A 58 -35.34 42.72 -0.37
N VAL A 59 -34.67 41.64 -0.76
CA VAL A 59 -33.20 41.53 -0.69
C VAL A 59 -32.57 41.81 -2.06
N PRO A 60 -31.74 42.86 -2.20
CA PRO A 60 -31.08 43.19 -3.46
C PRO A 60 -30.24 42.02 -4.04
N GLY A 61 -30.53 41.68 -5.29
CA GLY A 61 -29.85 40.62 -6.04
C GLY A 61 -30.26 39.19 -5.66
N ALA A 62 -31.20 38.99 -4.73
CA ALA A 62 -31.63 37.64 -4.35
C ALA A 62 -32.44 36.93 -5.45
N ALA A 63 -33.16 37.67 -6.30
CA ALA A 63 -33.84 37.11 -7.47
C ALA A 63 -32.86 36.56 -8.53
N ASP A 64 -31.64 37.13 -8.60
CA ASP A 64 -30.63 36.75 -9.58
C ASP A 64 -29.97 35.40 -9.28
N LEU A 65 -30.15 34.87 -8.05
CA LEU A 65 -29.63 33.56 -7.64
C LEU A 65 -30.09 32.42 -8.56
N ALA A 66 -31.27 32.56 -9.19
CA ALA A 66 -31.84 31.54 -10.07
C ALA A 66 -31.01 31.31 -11.34
N GLY A 67 -30.22 32.32 -11.75
CA GLY A 67 -29.34 32.25 -12.92
C GLY A 67 -27.96 31.65 -12.63
N LEU A 68 -27.65 31.33 -11.37
CA LEU A 68 -26.34 30.80 -10.98
C LEU A 68 -26.27 29.27 -11.15
N PRO A 69 -25.07 28.70 -11.40
CA PRO A 69 -24.86 27.26 -11.32
C PRO A 69 -25.23 26.73 -9.93
N ASN A 70 -25.81 25.52 -9.88
CA ASN A 70 -26.20 24.86 -8.63
C ASN A 70 -27.02 25.80 -7.72
N SER A 71 -28.02 26.48 -8.29
CA SER A 71 -28.76 27.58 -7.65
C SER A 71 -29.55 27.16 -6.40
N GLU A 72 -29.79 25.86 -6.22
CA GLU A 72 -30.32 25.28 -4.99
C GLU A 72 -29.34 25.35 -3.80
N GLN A 73 -28.08 25.71 -4.05
CA GLN A 73 -27.04 25.88 -3.04
C GLN A 73 -26.56 27.33 -2.96
N ALA A 74 -26.95 28.17 -3.92
CA ALA A 74 -26.59 29.57 -3.97
C ALA A 74 -27.29 30.36 -2.87
N TYR A 75 -26.61 31.36 -2.30
CA TYR A 75 -27.17 32.17 -1.23
C TYR A 75 -26.70 33.63 -1.29
N ARG A 76 -27.42 34.48 -0.54
CA ARG A 76 -27.14 35.90 -0.37
C ARG A 76 -27.12 36.25 1.12
N ILE A 77 -26.07 36.95 1.54
CA ILE A 77 -26.02 37.67 2.81
C ILE A 77 -26.05 39.16 2.47
N HIS A 78 -26.95 39.93 3.08
CA HIS A 78 -27.07 41.35 2.74
C HIS A 78 -27.55 42.20 3.93
N PRO A 79 -26.93 43.35 4.20
CA PRO A 79 -27.44 44.30 5.19
C PRO A 79 -28.65 45.05 4.61
N VAL A 80 -29.75 45.11 5.33
CA VAL A 80 -30.92 45.91 4.92
C VAL A 80 -30.77 47.33 5.44
N ASN A 81 -30.15 47.48 6.61
CA ASN A 81 -29.79 48.73 7.28
C ASN A 81 -28.75 48.41 8.38
N ASP A 82 -28.37 49.43 9.17
CA ASP A 82 -27.34 49.32 10.22
C ASP A 82 -27.75 48.43 11.41
N THR A 83 -28.98 47.92 11.45
CA THR A 83 -29.52 47.09 12.53
C THR A 83 -30.06 45.73 12.06
N GLN A 84 -29.98 45.42 10.76
CA GLN A 84 -30.57 44.19 10.21
C GLN A 84 -29.70 43.59 9.11
N LEU A 85 -29.36 42.30 9.28
CA LEU A 85 -28.68 41.46 8.28
C LEU A 85 -29.61 40.33 7.83
N VAL A 86 -29.69 40.07 6.53
CA VAL A 86 -30.52 39.01 5.96
C VAL A 86 -29.65 37.91 5.36
N LEU A 87 -29.97 36.65 5.69
CA LEU A 87 -29.38 35.44 5.13
C LEU A 87 -30.48 34.71 4.36
N THR A 88 -30.39 34.69 3.03
CA THR A 88 -31.45 34.17 2.16
C THR A 88 -30.91 33.31 1.02
N ALA A 89 -31.76 32.43 0.50
CA ALA A 89 -31.50 31.60 -0.67
C ALA A 89 -32.81 31.17 -1.33
N LEU A 90 -32.72 30.47 -2.47
CA LEU A 90 -33.88 29.89 -3.17
C LEU A 90 -34.30 28.52 -2.60
N ASP A 91 -33.41 27.87 -1.86
CA ASP A 91 -33.58 26.55 -1.26
C ASP A 91 -32.96 26.53 0.14
N GLU A 92 -33.47 25.65 1.00
CA GLU A 92 -33.02 25.54 2.39
C GLU A 92 -31.53 25.21 2.54
N ARG A 93 -30.93 24.52 1.57
CA ARG A 93 -29.49 24.22 1.56
C ARG A 93 -28.66 25.50 1.44
N GLY A 94 -29.04 26.41 0.55
CA GLY A 94 -28.40 27.73 0.44
C GLY A 94 -28.54 28.53 1.74
N VAL A 95 -29.69 28.49 2.42
CA VAL A 95 -29.87 29.16 3.72
C VAL A 95 -28.91 28.59 4.77
N TYR A 96 -28.74 27.26 4.81
CA TYR A 96 -27.77 26.63 5.71
C TYR A 96 -26.34 27.11 5.41
N TYR A 97 -25.93 27.18 4.14
CA TYR A 97 -24.60 27.68 3.77
C TYR A 97 -24.39 29.17 4.04
N ALA A 98 -25.44 30.00 3.95
CA ALA A 98 -25.40 31.39 4.38
C ALA A 98 -25.09 31.50 5.88
N ALA A 99 -25.74 30.67 6.70
CA ALA A 99 -25.47 30.62 8.13
C ALA A 99 -24.05 30.14 8.43
N GLN A 100 -23.57 29.09 7.75
CA GLN A 100 -22.17 28.64 7.90
C GLN A 100 -21.16 29.73 7.54
N THR A 101 -21.43 30.49 6.48
CA THR A 101 -20.56 31.59 6.05
C THR A 101 -20.54 32.71 7.07
N LEU A 102 -21.70 33.08 7.63
CA LEU A 102 -21.74 34.05 8.72
C LEU A 102 -21.02 33.52 9.97
N CYS A 103 -21.19 32.24 10.33
CA CYS A 103 -20.42 31.63 11.43
C CYS A 103 -18.92 31.81 11.22
N GLN A 104 -18.41 31.51 10.02
CA GLN A 104 -16.99 31.67 9.67
C GLN A 104 -16.53 33.13 9.76
N LEU A 105 -17.34 34.09 9.33
CA LEU A 105 -17.03 35.52 9.43
C LEU A 105 -17.03 36.05 10.88
N LEU A 106 -17.71 35.37 11.79
CA LEU A 106 -17.83 35.77 13.19
C LEU A 106 -16.80 35.09 14.11
N GLU A 107 -16.15 34.00 13.68
CA GLU A 107 -15.23 33.17 14.51
C GLU A 107 -14.19 34.00 15.29
N ASP A 108 -13.65 35.07 14.70
CA ASP A 108 -12.64 35.97 15.28
C ASP A 108 -13.19 37.33 15.76
N LYS A 109 -14.53 37.51 15.77
CA LYS A 109 -15.19 38.79 16.09
C LYS A 109 -15.78 38.86 17.49
N PHE A 110 -15.56 37.83 18.30
CA PHE A 110 -15.94 37.78 19.71
C PHE A 110 -14.80 38.30 20.58
N SER A 111 -15.06 39.34 21.37
CA SER A 111 -14.11 39.89 22.34
C SER A 111 -14.87 40.61 23.45
N ASP A 112 -14.39 40.48 24.69
CA ASP A 112 -14.93 41.19 25.86
C ASP A 112 -16.46 41.08 26.04
N GLY A 113 -17.01 39.88 25.84
CA GLY A 113 -18.46 39.63 25.94
C GLY A 113 -19.29 40.31 24.83
N LYS A 114 -18.64 40.89 23.82
CA LYS A 114 -19.24 41.52 22.65
C LYS A 114 -18.92 40.75 21.39
N VAL A 115 -19.75 40.95 20.38
CA VAL A 115 -19.56 40.42 19.03
C VAL A 115 -19.69 41.56 18.03
N THR A 116 -18.75 41.65 17.10
CA THR A 116 -18.84 42.58 15.97
C THR A 116 -19.47 41.87 14.79
N ILE A 117 -20.69 42.26 14.41
CA ILE A 117 -21.37 41.68 13.24
C ILE A 117 -21.01 42.52 12.00
N PRO A 118 -20.34 41.94 10.98
CA PRO A 118 -19.98 42.67 9.78
C PRO A 118 -21.21 42.90 8.89
N LEU A 119 -21.45 44.15 8.48
CA LEU A 119 -22.48 44.50 7.49
C LEU A 119 -21.96 44.25 6.07
N VAL A 120 -21.90 42.97 5.69
CA VAL A 120 -21.32 42.52 4.42
C VAL A 120 -22.39 42.07 3.43
N SER A 121 -22.15 42.34 2.15
CA SER A 121 -22.94 41.80 1.04
C SER A 121 -22.17 40.65 0.37
N VAL A 122 -22.70 39.44 0.46
CA VAL A 122 -22.10 38.21 -0.09
C VAL A 122 -23.11 37.55 -1.03
N THR A 123 -22.70 37.24 -2.27
CA THR A 123 -23.38 36.25 -3.13
C THR A 123 -22.39 35.13 -3.37
N ASP A 124 -22.79 33.89 -3.19
CA ASP A 124 -21.88 32.75 -3.28
C ASP A 124 -22.64 31.47 -3.68
N TRP A 125 -21.99 30.59 -4.43
CA TRP A 125 -22.54 29.36 -5.01
C TRP A 125 -21.41 28.37 -5.33
N PRO A 126 -21.66 27.04 -5.34
CA PRO A 126 -20.62 26.07 -5.62
C PRO A 126 -20.43 25.82 -7.13
N ASP A 127 -19.20 25.50 -7.54
CA ASP A 127 -18.85 25.00 -8.87
C ASP A 127 -19.33 23.55 -9.09
N MET A 128 -19.08 22.67 -8.11
CA MET A 128 -19.52 21.27 -8.15
C MET A 128 -20.84 21.07 -7.43
N GLU A 129 -21.76 20.30 -8.02
CA GLU A 129 -23.08 19.99 -7.46
C GLU A 129 -22.96 19.20 -6.14
N GLN A 130 -22.11 18.17 -6.12
CA GLN A 130 -21.86 17.31 -4.96
C GLN A 130 -20.38 17.34 -4.54
N ARG A 131 -20.16 17.48 -3.24
CA ARG A 131 -18.84 17.62 -2.63
C ARG A 131 -18.86 16.82 -1.33
N GLY A 132 -18.07 15.77 -1.27
CA GLY A 132 -18.14 14.85 -0.15
C GLY A 132 -17.06 13.79 -0.22
N GLU A 133 -17.27 12.75 0.57
CA GLU A 133 -16.28 11.71 0.76
C GLU A 133 -16.86 10.31 0.89
N TRP A 134 -15.99 9.35 0.62
CA TRP A 134 -16.18 7.94 0.91
C TRP A 134 -15.10 7.49 1.92
N GLY A 135 -15.41 6.49 2.73
CA GLY A 135 -14.39 5.56 3.21
C GLY A 135 -13.54 6.00 4.42
N GLY A 136 -13.95 7.01 5.18
CA GLY A 136 -13.35 7.31 6.48
C GLY A 136 -13.57 6.17 7.48
N LEU A 137 -14.80 5.64 7.55
CA LEU A 137 -15.21 4.53 8.41
C LEU A 137 -16.44 3.88 7.77
N SER A 138 -16.68 2.57 7.98
CA SER A 138 -17.99 1.95 7.64
C SER A 138 -19.17 2.56 8.44
N TRP A 139 -18.86 3.51 9.32
CA TRP A 139 -19.73 4.24 10.21
C TRP A 139 -19.16 5.66 10.34
N PHE A 140 -19.71 6.66 9.64
CA PHE A 140 -19.32 8.06 9.83
C PHE A 140 -19.81 8.53 11.20
N PRO A 141 -18.90 8.89 12.13
CA PRO A 141 -19.28 9.47 13.41
C PRO A 141 -20.08 10.77 13.21
N PRO A 142 -21.08 11.07 14.06
CA PRO A 142 -21.88 12.29 13.90
C PRO A 142 -21.08 13.59 13.86
N ASP A 143 -19.93 13.64 14.55
CA ASP A 143 -19.00 14.77 14.56
C ASP A 143 -18.28 14.97 13.22
N GLU A 144 -17.97 13.89 12.47
CA GLU A 144 -17.41 14.01 11.11
C GLU A 144 -18.45 14.54 10.12
N ILE A 145 -19.71 14.09 10.21
CA ILE A 145 -20.82 14.61 9.39
C ILE A 145 -21.00 16.11 9.64
N GLU A 146 -20.98 16.52 10.90
CA GLU A 146 -21.09 17.93 11.26
C GLU A 146 -19.89 18.75 10.78
N TRP A 147 -18.69 18.20 10.88
CA TRP A 147 -17.48 18.84 10.39
C TRP A 147 -17.52 19.05 8.86
N LEU A 148 -17.92 18.03 8.09
CA LEU A 148 -18.08 18.14 6.62
C LEU A 148 -19.12 19.19 6.25
N ALA A 149 -20.29 19.18 6.91
CA ALA A 149 -21.36 20.15 6.65
C ALA A 149 -20.94 21.60 6.96
N ARG A 150 -20.14 21.82 8.02
CA ARG A 150 -19.58 23.15 8.35
C ARG A 150 -18.60 23.67 7.28
N HIS A 151 -18.01 22.78 6.50
CA HIS A 151 -17.17 23.10 5.34
C HIS A 151 -17.97 23.11 4.02
N LYS A 152 -19.31 23.12 4.09
CA LYS A 152 -20.20 23.09 2.91
C LYS A 152 -20.01 21.87 2.00
N MET A 153 -19.44 20.79 2.54
CA MET A 153 -19.56 19.48 1.92
C MET A 153 -20.98 18.94 2.18
N ASN A 154 -21.57 18.35 1.16
CA ASN A 154 -23.00 18.04 1.11
C ASN A 154 -23.30 16.55 0.89
N MET A 155 -22.28 15.69 0.93
CA MET A 155 -22.45 14.27 0.66
C MET A 155 -21.50 13.41 1.51
N VAL A 156 -21.98 12.26 1.99
CA VAL A 156 -21.15 11.14 2.43
C VAL A 156 -21.65 9.83 1.82
N VAL A 157 -20.72 9.00 1.34
CA VAL A 157 -21.04 7.70 0.74
C VAL A 157 -20.66 6.58 1.72
N TYR A 158 -21.61 5.70 2.07
CA TYR A 158 -21.44 4.76 3.18
C TYR A 158 -21.98 3.35 2.88
N HIS A 159 -21.36 2.35 3.50
CA HIS A 159 -21.74 0.94 3.33
C HIS A 159 -23.02 0.61 4.09
N VAL A 160 -23.87 -0.19 3.45
CA VAL A 160 -25.05 -0.80 4.06
C VAL A 160 -25.06 -2.29 3.75
N GLY A 161 -25.83 -3.07 4.50
CA GLY A 161 -25.92 -4.50 4.24
C GLY A 161 -26.81 -4.81 3.03
N PHE A 162 -26.68 -6.04 2.53
CA PHE A 162 -27.53 -6.60 1.49
C PHE A 162 -28.01 -7.97 1.96
N HIS A 163 -29.33 -8.18 1.99
CA HIS A 163 -29.92 -9.42 2.49
C HIS A 163 -31.21 -9.73 1.75
N ILE A 164 -31.58 -11.01 1.65
CA ILE A 164 -32.87 -11.43 1.11
C ILE A 164 -33.73 -11.92 2.28
N GLY A 165 -34.84 -11.24 2.53
CA GLY A 165 -35.77 -11.57 3.62
C GLY A 165 -36.49 -12.91 3.40
N GLU A 166 -37.18 -13.38 4.44
CA GLU A 166 -37.94 -14.65 4.39
C GLU A 166 -39.09 -14.63 3.36
N ASP A 167 -39.61 -13.44 3.02
CA ASP A 167 -40.60 -13.23 1.97
C ASP A 167 -39.99 -13.23 0.55
N GLY A 168 -38.69 -13.42 0.45
CA GLY A 168 -37.92 -13.41 -0.78
C GLY A 168 -37.56 -12.01 -1.29
N ARG A 169 -37.90 -10.93 -0.60
CA ARG A 169 -37.58 -9.57 -1.07
C ARG A 169 -36.18 -9.16 -0.69
N GLY A 170 -35.59 -8.31 -1.53
CA GLY A 170 -34.33 -7.65 -1.21
C GLY A 170 -34.50 -6.63 -0.06
N GLU A 171 -33.62 -6.72 0.93
CA GLU A 171 -33.57 -5.83 2.09
C GLU A 171 -32.21 -5.14 2.22
N ALA A 172 -32.22 -3.94 2.80
CA ALA A 172 -31.04 -3.17 3.15
C ALA A 172 -30.91 -3.08 4.69
N PRO A 173 -30.33 -4.08 5.36
CA PRO A 173 -30.13 -4.01 6.81
C PRO A 173 -29.10 -2.94 7.19
N ASN A 174 -29.17 -2.48 8.44
CA ASN A 174 -28.31 -1.43 9.02
C ASN A 174 -28.48 -0.04 8.38
N MET A 175 -29.65 0.24 7.81
CA MET A 175 -30.06 1.62 7.50
C MET A 175 -30.37 2.39 8.81
N HIS A 176 -30.04 3.68 8.83
CA HIS A 176 -30.25 4.56 9.98
C HIS A 176 -31.08 5.79 9.60
N PRO A 177 -32.42 5.67 9.44
CA PRO A 177 -33.28 6.76 8.98
C PRO A 177 -33.15 8.05 9.80
N GLU A 178 -32.99 7.92 11.11
CA GLU A 178 -32.79 9.04 12.03
C GLU A 178 -31.51 9.82 11.73
N ARG A 179 -30.45 9.13 11.32
CA ARG A 179 -29.18 9.75 10.94
C ARG A 179 -29.24 10.38 9.56
N ILE A 180 -29.89 9.71 8.59
CA ILE A 180 -30.13 10.27 7.26
C ILE A 180 -30.91 11.59 7.38
N ALA A 181 -31.97 11.61 8.20
CA ALA A 181 -32.73 12.82 8.46
C ALA A 181 -31.90 13.89 9.19
N ALA A 182 -31.05 13.50 10.15
CA ALA A 182 -30.18 14.44 10.86
C ALA A 182 -29.09 15.07 9.98
N ALA A 183 -28.52 14.30 9.05
CA ALA A 183 -27.58 14.80 8.06
C ALA A 183 -28.27 15.76 7.08
N ARG A 184 -29.46 15.41 6.58
CA ARG A 184 -30.23 16.26 5.65
C ARG A 184 -30.55 17.64 6.24
N ARG A 185 -30.90 17.70 7.53
CA ARG A 185 -31.10 18.97 8.25
C ARG A 185 -29.86 19.88 8.28
N LYS A 186 -28.68 19.33 8.02
CA LYS A 186 -27.40 20.05 7.90
C LYS A 186 -26.97 20.22 6.44
N ALA A 187 -27.92 20.15 5.49
CA ALA A 187 -27.66 20.22 4.06
C ALA A 187 -26.67 19.16 3.53
N LEU A 188 -26.63 17.98 4.18
CA LEU A 188 -25.75 16.87 3.81
C LEU A 188 -26.54 15.59 3.55
N ASP A 189 -26.33 14.98 2.38
CA ASP A 189 -26.96 13.73 2.00
C ASP A 189 -26.08 12.51 2.33
N MET A 190 -26.69 11.52 2.97
CA MET A 190 -26.07 10.21 3.19
C MET A 190 -26.47 9.26 2.07
N VAL A 191 -25.51 8.86 1.24
CA VAL A 191 -25.76 8.01 0.08
C VAL A 191 -25.32 6.57 0.36
N PRO A 192 -26.27 5.62 0.50
CA PRO A 192 -25.95 4.21 0.72
C PRO A 192 -25.36 3.55 -0.54
N ILE A 193 -24.47 2.58 -0.29
CA ILE A 193 -23.81 1.77 -1.31
C ILE A 193 -24.51 0.41 -1.44
N ILE A 194 -24.87 0.01 -2.66
CA ILE A 194 -24.93 -1.42 -3.01
C ILE A 194 -23.51 -1.83 -3.37
N THR A 195 -22.91 -2.68 -2.52
CA THR A 195 -21.50 -3.10 -2.65
C THR A 195 -21.20 -3.78 -4.00
N HIS A 196 -19.93 -4.03 -4.29
CA HIS A 196 -19.48 -4.64 -5.54
C HIS A 196 -20.36 -5.82 -5.96
N TYR A 197 -20.90 -5.75 -7.17
CA TYR A 197 -21.91 -6.67 -7.69
C TYR A 197 -21.54 -8.16 -7.53
N SER A 198 -20.27 -8.51 -7.79
CA SER A 198 -19.74 -9.88 -7.60
C SER A 198 -19.94 -10.43 -6.18
N THR A 199 -19.91 -9.56 -5.17
CA THR A 199 -19.97 -9.94 -3.75
C THR A 199 -21.40 -10.23 -3.30
N LEU A 200 -22.41 -9.77 -4.05
CA LEU A 200 -23.82 -9.96 -3.70
C LEU A 200 -24.23 -11.44 -3.69
N GLY A 201 -23.50 -12.31 -4.38
CA GLY A 201 -23.71 -13.75 -4.37
C GLY A 201 -23.20 -14.40 -3.08
N GLU A 202 -21.91 -14.75 -3.05
CA GLU A 202 -21.31 -15.61 -2.02
C GLU A 202 -21.20 -14.97 -0.64
N PHE A 203 -21.24 -13.64 -0.52
CA PHE A 203 -21.17 -12.95 0.78
C PHE A 203 -22.55 -12.60 1.36
N THR A 204 -23.63 -13.01 0.70
CA THR A 204 -25.00 -12.83 1.16
C THR A 204 -25.77 -14.15 1.05
N ASN A 205 -27.05 -14.18 1.43
CA ASN A 205 -27.91 -15.34 1.25
C ASN A 205 -28.57 -15.41 -0.14
N LEU A 206 -28.14 -14.57 -1.11
CA LEU A 206 -28.76 -14.48 -2.44
C LEU A 206 -28.84 -15.84 -3.16
N PHE A 207 -27.76 -16.62 -3.14
CA PHE A 207 -27.75 -17.94 -3.80
C PHE A 207 -28.46 -19.04 -3.02
N GLU A 208 -28.66 -18.85 -1.71
CA GLU A 208 -29.45 -19.77 -0.90
C GLU A 208 -30.94 -19.62 -1.24
N VAL A 209 -31.41 -18.38 -1.38
CA VAL A 209 -32.81 -18.08 -1.70
C VAL A 209 -33.09 -18.21 -3.19
N TYR A 210 -32.15 -17.78 -4.05
CA TYR A 210 -32.25 -17.89 -5.52
C TYR A 210 -31.08 -18.65 -6.15
N PRO A 211 -31.05 -20.00 -6.00
CA PRO A 211 -29.97 -20.82 -6.56
C PRO A 211 -29.78 -20.66 -8.07
N HIS A 212 -30.85 -20.36 -8.80
CA HIS A 212 -30.82 -20.18 -10.26
C HIS A 212 -30.05 -18.94 -10.72
N LEU A 213 -29.76 -17.99 -9.83
CA LEU A 213 -28.89 -16.84 -10.11
C LEU A 213 -27.40 -17.23 -10.15
N ASN A 214 -27.04 -18.36 -9.54
CA ASN A 214 -25.70 -18.95 -9.64
C ASN A 214 -25.63 -19.82 -10.90
N LYS A 215 -24.90 -19.38 -11.92
CA LYS A 215 -24.75 -20.11 -13.19
C LYS A 215 -23.45 -20.92 -13.27
N GLY A 216 -22.75 -21.08 -12.15
CA GLY A 216 -21.46 -21.76 -12.09
C GLY A 216 -20.28 -20.80 -11.93
N LYS A 217 -19.08 -21.36 -11.98
CA LYS A 217 -17.85 -20.60 -11.73
C LYS A 217 -17.63 -19.56 -12.81
N ALA A 218 -17.37 -18.33 -12.39
CA ALA A 218 -16.80 -17.32 -13.27
C ALA A 218 -15.35 -17.71 -13.54
N GLU A 219 -14.93 -17.78 -14.81
CA GLU A 219 -13.54 -17.97 -15.16
C GLU A 219 -12.88 -16.59 -15.33
N PRO A 220 -12.05 -16.14 -14.36
CA PRO A 220 -11.36 -14.87 -14.51
C PRO A 220 -10.31 -14.99 -15.62
N GLU A 221 -10.41 -14.16 -16.64
CA GLU A 221 -9.32 -13.99 -17.60
C GLU A 221 -8.13 -13.25 -16.95
N GLY A 222 -7.01 -13.96 -16.79
CA GLY A 222 -5.75 -13.39 -16.35
C GLY A 222 -5.50 -13.46 -14.84
N LYS A 223 -4.53 -12.68 -14.35
CA LYS A 223 -4.21 -12.64 -12.92
C LYS A 223 -5.30 -11.85 -12.19
N VAL A 224 -6.03 -12.52 -11.30
CA VAL A 224 -6.92 -11.88 -10.33
C VAL A 224 -6.10 -10.85 -9.52
N VAL A 225 -6.47 -9.58 -9.62
CA VAL A 225 -5.91 -8.53 -8.76
C VAL A 225 -6.55 -8.72 -7.38
N ARG A 226 -5.73 -9.03 -6.38
CA ARG A 226 -6.17 -9.38 -5.03
C ARG A 226 -6.43 -8.11 -4.21
N ASP A 227 -7.50 -7.37 -4.50
CA ASP A 227 -7.85 -6.19 -3.70
C ASP A 227 -9.30 -6.22 -3.20
N LEU A 228 -9.48 -5.59 -2.03
CA LEU A 228 -10.71 -5.17 -1.32
C LEU A 228 -11.90 -6.15 -1.12
N GLY A 229 -11.73 -7.45 -1.36
CA GLY A 229 -12.66 -8.48 -0.80
C GLY A 229 -13.14 -9.53 -1.78
N GLU A 230 -12.91 -9.33 -3.09
CA GLU A 230 -13.32 -10.29 -4.12
C GLU A 230 -12.36 -11.48 -4.30
N ALA A 231 -11.24 -11.51 -3.55
CA ALA A 231 -10.16 -12.49 -3.73
C ALA A 231 -10.60 -13.95 -3.55
N ASP A 232 -11.75 -14.20 -2.93
CA ASP A 232 -12.32 -15.53 -2.68
C ASP A 232 -13.61 -15.82 -3.46
N VAL A 233 -14.14 -14.84 -4.22
CA VAL A 233 -15.38 -15.00 -5.01
C VAL A 233 -15.12 -15.95 -6.18
N LYS A 234 -15.95 -16.99 -6.31
CA LYS A 234 -15.83 -17.99 -7.39
C LYS A 234 -16.94 -17.87 -8.42
N THR A 235 -18.04 -17.24 -8.06
CA THR A 235 -19.27 -17.13 -8.84
C THR A 235 -19.81 -15.72 -8.76
N VAL A 236 -20.41 -15.21 -9.84
CA VAL A 236 -21.08 -13.91 -9.86
C VAL A 236 -22.57 -14.10 -10.13
N PRO A 237 -23.47 -13.31 -9.51
CA PRO A 237 -24.89 -13.39 -9.79
C PRO A 237 -25.18 -13.10 -11.27
N CYS A 238 -26.06 -13.87 -11.91
CA CYS A 238 -26.37 -13.64 -13.32
C CYS A 238 -27.12 -12.31 -13.53
N PRO A 239 -26.54 -11.29 -14.20
CA PRO A 239 -27.19 -10.01 -14.44
C PRO A 239 -28.33 -10.09 -15.47
N SER A 240 -28.35 -11.14 -16.30
CA SER A 240 -29.38 -11.36 -17.33
C SER A 240 -30.62 -12.10 -16.82
N GLU A 241 -30.67 -12.50 -15.54
CA GLU A 241 -31.88 -13.08 -14.95
C GLU A 241 -32.82 -11.98 -14.44
N PRO A 242 -34.11 -11.97 -14.84
CA PRO A 242 -35.09 -10.97 -14.38
C PRO A 242 -35.19 -10.90 -12.86
N ARG A 243 -35.03 -12.03 -12.16
CA ARG A 243 -35.09 -12.08 -10.69
C ARG A 243 -34.01 -11.22 -10.03
N MET A 244 -32.86 -11.08 -10.65
CA MET A 244 -31.79 -10.22 -10.12
C MET A 244 -32.20 -8.74 -10.15
N VAL A 245 -32.89 -8.32 -11.22
CA VAL A 245 -33.44 -6.95 -11.35
C VAL A 245 -34.47 -6.67 -10.27
N GLU A 246 -35.36 -7.63 -9.99
CA GLU A 246 -36.38 -7.51 -8.94
C GLU A 246 -35.77 -7.37 -7.55
N VAL A 247 -34.78 -8.21 -7.20
CA VAL A 247 -34.09 -8.15 -5.91
C VAL A 247 -33.36 -6.82 -5.74
N LEU A 248 -32.65 -6.34 -6.76
CA LEU A 248 -31.99 -5.04 -6.73
C LEU A 248 -33.02 -3.91 -6.55
N ALA A 249 -34.17 -3.99 -7.20
CA ALA A 249 -35.24 -3.00 -7.06
C ALA A 249 -35.84 -2.99 -5.65
N ASP A 250 -36.04 -4.15 -5.04
CA ASP A 250 -36.50 -4.27 -3.65
C ASP A 250 -35.50 -3.61 -2.68
N VAL A 251 -34.20 -3.87 -2.85
CA VAL A 251 -33.15 -3.24 -2.05
C VAL A 251 -33.15 -1.71 -2.24
N MET A 252 -33.25 -1.23 -3.47
CA MET A 252 -33.33 0.20 -3.75
C MET A 252 -34.57 0.85 -3.12
N CYS A 253 -35.73 0.18 -3.19
CA CYS A 253 -36.95 0.60 -2.51
C CYS A 253 -36.79 0.62 -0.99
N ALA A 254 -36.10 -0.37 -0.40
CA ALA A 254 -35.83 -0.42 1.04
C ALA A 254 -34.94 0.75 1.48
N MET A 255 -33.88 1.07 0.71
CA MET A 255 -33.03 2.23 0.96
C MET A 255 -33.81 3.55 0.84
N ALA A 256 -34.64 3.68 -0.20
CA ALA A 256 -35.46 4.88 -0.41
C ALA A 256 -36.52 5.05 0.71
N LYS A 257 -37.14 3.96 1.14
CA LYS A 257 -38.07 3.93 2.29
C LYS A 257 -37.42 4.40 3.58
N ALA A 258 -36.14 4.08 3.78
CA ALA A 258 -35.34 4.54 4.91
C ALA A 258 -34.94 6.03 4.81
N GLY A 259 -35.24 6.71 3.70
CA GLY A 259 -35.04 8.14 3.50
C GLY A 259 -33.90 8.51 2.54
N ALA A 260 -33.22 7.53 1.95
CA ALA A 260 -32.21 7.81 0.92
C ALA A 260 -32.88 8.37 -0.34
N ILE A 261 -32.30 9.41 -0.92
CA ILE A 261 -32.74 9.99 -2.20
C ILE A 261 -31.80 9.63 -3.35
N GLU A 262 -30.64 9.06 -3.01
CA GLU A 262 -29.60 8.62 -3.94
C GLU A 262 -29.08 7.25 -3.53
N ILE A 263 -28.56 6.48 -4.48
CA ILE A 263 -27.91 5.18 -4.23
C ILE A 263 -26.67 5.07 -5.13
N ASP A 264 -25.56 4.60 -4.55
CA ASP A 264 -24.34 4.31 -5.29
C ASP A 264 -24.23 2.79 -5.56
N CYS A 265 -24.24 2.41 -6.83
CA CYS A 265 -24.28 1.02 -7.29
C CYS A 265 -22.92 0.60 -7.80
N TRP A 266 -22.23 -0.27 -7.06
CA TRP A 266 -20.87 -0.64 -7.37
C TRP A 266 -20.79 -1.83 -8.30
N LEU A 267 -20.20 -1.63 -9.48
CA LEU A 267 -19.87 -2.71 -10.39
C LEU A 267 -18.81 -3.62 -9.77
N THR A 268 -18.68 -4.81 -10.32
CA THR A 268 -17.61 -5.75 -9.95
C THR A 268 -16.22 -5.08 -10.03
N GLU A 269 -15.36 -5.29 -9.03
CA GLU A 269 -14.06 -4.64 -8.93
C GLU A 269 -12.97 -5.38 -9.75
N GLY A 270 -13.02 -6.70 -9.72
CA GLY A 270 -12.04 -7.60 -10.33
C GLY A 270 -12.20 -7.74 -11.85
N ARG A 271 -11.09 -8.04 -12.53
CA ARG A 271 -11.08 -8.25 -13.99
C ARG A 271 -11.54 -9.66 -14.37
N GLY A 272 -12.38 -9.75 -15.39
CA GLY A 272 -12.75 -11.02 -16.03
C GLY A 272 -13.81 -11.84 -15.26
N PHE A 273 -14.48 -11.26 -14.26
CA PHE A 273 -15.58 -11.93 -13.57
C PHE A 273 -16.87 -11.80 -14.39
N GLN A 274 -17.23 -12.84 -15.16
CA GLN A 274 -18.45 -12.87 -15.96
C GLN A 274 -19.29 -14.10 -15.61
N CYS A 275 -20.62 -13.93 -15.64
CA CYS A 275 -21.56 -15.04 -15.55
C CYS A 275 -21.42 -15.96 -16.78
N PRO A 276 -21.20 -17.27 -16.62
CA PRO A 276 -20.91 -18.18 -17.72
C PRO A 276 -22.15 -18.67 -18.48
N CYS A 277 -23.34 -18.12 -18.23
CA CYS A 277 -24.55 -18.59 -18.90
C CYS A 277 -24.63 -18.11 -20.36
N GLU A 278 -25.29 -18.92 -21.20
CA GLU A 278 -25.42 -18.66 -22.63
C GLU A 278 -25.97 -17.25 -22.94
N LYS A 279 -26.94 -16.77 -22.15
CA LYS A 279 -27.51 -15.43 -22.30
C LYS A 279 -26.49 -14.31 -22.09
N CYS A 280 -25.67 -14.40 -21.03
CA CYS A 280 -24.65 -13.39 -20.75
C CYS A 280 -23.50 -13.45 -21.76
N LEU A 281 -23.15 -14.65 -22.24
CA LEU A 281 -22.09 -14.84 -23.23
C LEU A 281 -22.51 -14.38 -24.64
N ALA A 282 -23.79 -14.53 -24.99
CA ALA A 282 -24.32 -14.15 -26.31
C ALA A 282 -24.33 -12.64 -26.57
N GLU A 283 -24.23 -11.79 -25.54
CA GLU A 283 -24.18 -10.33 -25.67
C GLU A 283 -22.86 -9.83 -26.27
N GLY A 284 -21.83 -10.67 -26.27
CA GLY A 284 -20.53 -10.39 -26.86
C GLY A 284 -19.41 -10.24 -25.83
N GLU A 285 -18.19 -10.11 -26.34
CA GLU A 285 -17.00 -10.03 -25.52
C GLU A 285 -17.00 -8.79 -24.61
N ASN A 286 -16.51 -8.93 -23.38
CA ASN A 286 -16.31 -7.82 -22.46
C ASN A 286 -17.59 -7.02 -22.14
N MET A 287 -18.76 -7.66 -22.22
CA MET A 287 -20.07 -7.04 -21.93
C MET A 287 -20.51 -7.17 -20.47
N HIS A 288 -19.79 -7.90 -19.62
CA HIS A 288 -20.27 -8.25 -18.28
C HIS A 288 -20.59 -7.04 -17.40
N TYR A 289 -19.73 -6.02 -17.34
CA TYR A 289 -20.03 -4.80 -16.58
C TYR A 289 -21.18 -3.98 -17.18
N ALA A 290 -21.35 -4.02 -18.51
CA ALA A 290 -22.50 -3.39 -19.17
C ALA A 290 -23.80 -4.12 -18.79
N LEU A 291 -23.77 -5.46 -18.67
CA LEU A 291 -24.91 -6.24 -18.19
C LEU A 291 -25.24 -5.97 -16.71
N GLU A 292 -24.23 -5.86 -15.83
CA GLU A 292 -24.42 -5.43 -14.44
C GLU A 292 -25.07 -4.03 -14.38
N THR A 293 -24.56 -3.10 -15.19
CA THR A 293 -25.10 -1.75 -15.32
C THR A 293 -26.56 -1.77 -15.79
N ARG A 294 -26.87 -2.57 -16.81
CA ARG A 294 -28.23 -2.75 -17.33
C ARG A 294 -29.17 -3.32 -16.25
N ALA A 295 -28.70 -4.26 -15.44
CA ALA A 295 -29.47 -4.81 -14.32
C ALA A 295 -29.79 -3.73 -13.27
N TYR A 296 -28.80 -2.94 -12.86
CA TYR A 296 -29.00 -1.80 -11.95
C TYR A 296 -29.97 -0.75 -12.50
N ILE A 297 -29.85 -0.40 -13.78
CA ILE A 297 -30.72 0.60 -14.41
C ILE A 297 -32.16 0.12 -14.49
N ASN A 298 -32.37 -1.15 -14.85
CA ASN A 298 -33.70 -1.74 -14.87
C ASN A 298 -34.30 -1.80 -13.45
N ALA A 299 -33.49 -2.10 -12.44
CA ALA A 299 -33.92 -2.11 -11.05
C ALA A 299 -34.30 -0.70 -10.57
N TRP A 300 -33.49 0.30 -10.90
CA TRP A 300 -33.75 1.71 -10.61
C TRP A 300 -35.06 2.19 -11.26
N ARG A 301 -35.32 1.85 -12.53
CA ARG A 301 -36.59 2.16 -13.20
C ARG A 301 -37.80 1.54 -12.48
N LEU A 302 -37.66 0.34 -11.90
CA LEU A 302 -38.71 -0.27 -11.10
C LEU A 302 -38.91 0.48 -9.77
N ALA A 303 -37.81 0.79 -9.08
CA ALA A 303 -37.85 1.54 -7.82
C ALA A 303 -38.46 2.95 -8.00
N GLN A 304 -38.17 3.63 -9.10
CA GLN A 304 -38.73 4.94 -9.43
C GLN A 304 -40.25 4.97 -9.58
N LYS A 305 -40.90 3.83 -9.87
CA LYS A 305 -42.36 3.76 -9.88
C LYS A 305 -42.96 4.06 -8.50
N GLN A 306 -42.24 3.73 -7.42
CA GLN A 306 -42.62 4.07 -6.04
C GLN A 306 -41.91 5.32 -5.53
N TYR A 307 -40.67 5.57 -5.96
CA TYR A 307 -39.84 6.69 -5.53
C TYR A 307 -39.35 7.52 -6.73
N PRO A 308 -40.20 8.37 -7.35
CA PRO A 308 -39.89 9.05 -8.60
C PRO A 308 -38.67 9.99 -8.57
N LYS A 309 -38.26 10.42 -7.36
CA LYS A 309 -37.09 11.29 -7.15
C LYS A 309 -35.80 10.51 -6.84
N LEU A 310 -35.85 9.19 -6.77
CA LEU A 310 -34.67 8.37 -6.47
C LEU A 310 -33.67 8.49 -7.63
N PHE A 311 -32.44 8.87 -7.31
CA PHE A 311 -31.32 8.95 -8.25
C PHE A 311 -30.36 7.78 -8.01
N ALA A 312 -29.83 7.21 -9.08
CA ALA A 312 -28.85 6.13 -9.01
C ALA A 312 -27.54 6.55 -9.65
N ARG A 313 -26.44 6.05 -9.11
CA ARG A 313 -25.09 6.27 -9.60
C ARG A 313 -24.43 4.92 -9.87
N ILE A 314 -23.72 4.80 -10.99
CA ILE A 314 -22.96 3.61 -11.35
C ILE A 314 -21.49 3.88 -11.06
N LEU A 315 -20.90 3.16 -10.11
CA LEU A 315 -19.46 3.27 -9.83
C LEU A 315 -18.67 2.41 -10.81
N LEU A 316 -17.87 3.06 -11.63
CA LEU A 316 -16.82 2.44 -12.45
C LEU A 316 -15.68 1.98 -11.53
N THR A 317 -15.03 0.87 -11.88
CA THR A 317 -13.98 0.27 -11.07
C THR A 317 -12.69 0.09 -11.86
N GLN A 318 -11.62 -0.33 -11.16
CA GLN A 318 -10.38 -0.77 -11.82
C GLN A 318 -10.60 -1.94 -12.81
N GLY A 319 -11.67 -2.70 -12.63
CA GLY A 319 -12.11 -3.79 -13.50
C GLY A 319 -12.71 -3.28 -14.80
N THR A 320 -13.50 -2.21 -14.74
CA THR A 320 -14.26 -1.66 -15.88
C THR A 320 -13.42 -0.79 -16.81
N TYR A 321 -12.22 -0.38 -16.39
CA TYR A 321 -11.39 0.61 -17.11
C TYR A 321 -11.29 0.40 -18.64
N ARG A 322 -11.16 -0.85 -19.10
CA ARG A 322 -11.01 -1.19 -20.54
C ARG A 322 -12.32 -1.23 -21.32
N THR A 323 -13.45 -1.13 -20.63
CA THR A 323 -14.81 -1.34 -21.16
C THR A 323 -15.78 -0.26 -20.68
N ASN A 324 -15.25 0.85 -20.16
CA ASN A 324 -16.06 1.96 -19.67
C ASN A 324 -16.92 2.54 -20.80
N ASP A 325 -16.50 2.49 -22.05
CA ASP A 325 -17.30 2.88 -23.21
C ASP A 325 -18.63 2.09 -23.28
N LYS A 326 -18.57 0.79 -23.01
CA LYS A 326 -19.74 -0.10 -23.00
C LYS A 326 -20.63 0.14 -21.79
N VAL A 327 -20.04 0.41 -20.62
CA VAL A 327 -20.78 0.78 -19.41
C VAL A 327 -21.52 2.10 -19.62
N LEU A 328 -20.84 3.13 -20.11
CA LEU A 328 -21.41 4.44 -20.36
C LEU A 328 -22.56 4.39 -21.38
N ALA A 329 -22.48 3.50 -22.38
CA ALA A 329 -23.54 3.32 -23.37
C ALA A 329 -24.86 2.80 -22.77
N GLU A 330 -24.82 2.11 -21.63
CA GLU A 330 -26.03 1.63 -20.94
C GLU A 330 -26.68 2.72 -20.10
N VAL A 331 -25.95 3.76 -19.70
CA VAL A 331 -26.39 4.78 -18.73
C VAL A 331 -27.30 5.83 -19.41
N PRO A 332 -28.60 5.91 -19.07
CA PRO A 332 -29.51 6.90 -19.63
C PRO A 332 -29.34 8.28 -18.96
N PRO A 333 -29.92 9.35 -19.55
CA PRO A 333 -30.10 10.60 -18.84
C PRO A 333 -30.84 10.38 -17.51
N GLY A 334 -30.39 11.05 -16.44
CA GLY A 334 -30.97 10.90 -15.10
C GLY A 334 -30.33 9.82 -14.22
N VAL A 335 -29.29 9.13 -14.70
CA VAL A 335 -28.43 8.24 -13.90
C VAL A 335 -27.01 8.79 -13.93
N GLY A 336 -26.36 8.80 -12.77
CA GLY A 336 -24.98 9.28 -12.62
C GLY A 336 -23.94 8.18 -12.85
N VAL A 337 -22.71 8.59 -13.15
CA VAL A 337 -21.54 7.71 -13.20
C VAL A 337 -20.49 8.26 -12.26
N VAL A 338 -19.81 7.40 -11.50
CA VAL A 338 -18.71 7.80 -10.60
C VAL A 338 -17.46 7.02 -10.98
N PHE A 339 -16.35 7.70 -11.23
CA PHE A 339 -15.11 7.06 -11.63
C PHE A 339 -14.21 6.72 -10.44
N TYR A 340 -13.98 5.42 -10.23
CA TYR A 340 -12.96 4.87 -9.33
C TYR A 340 -12.06 3.88 -10.09
N ALA A 341 -10.76 3.96 -9.86
CA ALA A 341 -9.83 2.89 -10.20
C ALA A 341 -8.55 3.08 -9.40
N SER A 342 -8.19 2.12 -8.53
CA SER A 342 -7.08 2.23 -7.58
C SER A 342 -5.81 2.87 -8.18
N SER A 343 -5.27 2.31 -9.27
CA SER A 343 -4.05 2.82 -9.90
C SER A 343 -4.19 4.20 -10.56
N TRP A 344 -5.41 4.71 -10.78
CA TRP A 344 -5.68 5.96 -11.51
C TRP A 344 -6.23 7.08 -10.63
N THR A 345 -7.15 6.77 -9.72
CA THR A 345 -7.78 7.77 -8.85
C THR A 345 -7.11 7.84 -7.46
N TYR A 346 -6.41 6.77 -7.04
CA TYR A 346 -5.61 6.77 -5.81
C TYR A 346 -4.12 6.94 -6.11
N ASN A 347 -3.79 8.05 -6.76
CA ASN A 347 -2.42 8.50 -6.88
C ASN A 347 -2.35 10.03 -6.81
N SER A 348 -1.14 10.55 -6.59
CA SER A 348 -0.84 11.97 -6.59
C SER A 348 -0.02 12.38 -7.81
N LEU A 349 -0.13 11.67 -8.94
CA LEU A 349 0.60 12.02 -10.16
C LEU A 349 0.23 13.43 -10.62
N ARG A 350 1.04 14.03 -11.50
CA ARG A 350 0.69 15.26 -12.22
C ARG A 350 -0.07 15.00 -13.51
N ALA A 351 -0.21 13.72 -13.90
CA ALA A 351 -1.02 13.35 -15.05
C ALA A 351 -2.52 13.61 -14.76
N PRO A 352 -3.29 14.07 -15.76
CA PRO A 352 -4.74 14.19 -15.63
C PRO A 352 -5.37 12.86 -15.21
N MET A 353 -6.27 12.92 -14.23
CA MET A 353 -6.97 11.75 -13.70
C MET A 353 -8.17 11.36 -14.59
N ILE A 354 -8.85 12.36 -15.14
CA ILE A 354 -9.99 12.15 -16.03
C ILE A 354 -9.47 12.03 -17.46
N TYR A 355 -9.55 10.83 -18.02
CA TYR A 355 -9.05 10.54 -19.37
C TYR A 355 -10.11 10.82 -20.44
N PRO A 356 -9.75 10.92 -21.74
CA PRO A 356 -10.59 11.52 -22.77
C PRO A 356 -12.02 10.99 -22.90
N LEU A 357 -12.25 9.69 -22.71
CA LEU A 357 -13.58 9.09 -22.77
C LEU A 357 -14.54 9.68 -21.71
N LEU A 358 -14.06 9.83 -20.48
CA LEU A 358 -14.87 10.35 -19.37
C LEU A 358 -15.08 11.86 -19.50
N GLU A 359 -14.05 12.57 -19.97
CA GLU A 359 -14.17 14.00 -20.28
C GLU A 359 -15.21 14.26 -21.37
N GLU A 360 -15.23 13.45 -22.44
CA GLU A 360 -16.24 13.55 -23.50
C GLU A 360 -17.66 13.24 -22.98
N PHE A 361 -17.80 12.25 -22.10
CA PHE A 361 -19.08 11.93 -21.45
C PHE A 361 -19.61 13.12 -20.62
N ALA A 362 -18.77 13.72 -19.78
CA ALA A 362 -19.14 14.90 -18.99
C ALA A 362 -19.43 16.12 -19.89
N ALA A 363 -18.63 16.33 -20.94
CA ALA A 363 -18.79 17.44 -21.89
C ALA A 363 -20.14 17.38 -22.64
N LYS A 364 -20.66 16.18 -22.89
CA LYS A 364 -22.00 15.94 -23.50
C LYS A 364 -23.16 16.07 -22.50
N GLY A 365 -22.88 16.46 -21.26
CA GLY A 365 -23.90 16.63 -20.21
C GLY A 365 -24.14 15.40 -19.34
N GLY A 366 -23.31 14.35 -19.48
CA GLY A 366 -23.32 13.21 -18.58
C GLY A 366 -22.99 13.63 -17.14
N TRP A 367 -23.74 13.11 -16.17
CA TRP A 367 -23.43 13.35 -14.76
C TRP A 367 -22.26 12.47 -14.34
N LEU A 368 -21.09 13.07 -14.12
CA LEU A 368 -19.85 12.37 -13.79
C LEU A 368 -19.30 12.81 -12.43
N GLY A 369 -19.04 11.85 -11.56
CA GLY A 369 -18.27 12.01 -10.34
C GLY A 369 -16.90 11.32 -10.41
N VAL A 370 -16.05 11.59 -9.44
CA VAL A 370 -14.72 10.96 -9.30
C VAL A 370 -14.41 10.65 -7.84
N VAL A 371 -13.65 9.57 -7.62
CA VAL A 371 -13.19 9.13 -6.30
C VAL A 371 -11.67 9.32 -6.12
N PRO A 372 -11.17 10.56 -5.99
CA PRO A 372 -9.75 10.83 -5.86
C PRO A 372 -9.28 10.61 -4.42
N GLN A 373 -8.01 10.26 -4.24
CA GLN A 373 -7.38 10.42 -2.93
C GLN A 373 -7.18 11.90 -2.60
N LEU A 374 -7.41 12.29 -1.34
CA LEU A 374 -7.07 13.62 -0.79
C LEU A 374 -5.80 13.57 0.09
N THR A 375 -5.08 12.45 0.01
CA THR A 375 -3.87 12.14 0.79
C THR A 375 -2.64 12.06 -0.11
N ALA A 376 -1.46 11.87 0.48
CA ALA A 376 -0.22 11.63 -0.26
C ALA A 376 -0.24 10.31 -1.05
N SER A 377 -0.80 9.24 -0.48
CA SER A 377 -0.94 7.94 -1.16
C SER A 377 -1.90 7.05 -0.38
N PHE A 378 -2.85 6.40 -1.04
CA PHE A 378 -3.74 5.42 -0.37
C PHE A 378 -2.98 4.29 0.33
N GLY A 379 -1.79 3.93 -0.17
CA GLY A 379 -0.97 2.86 0.37
C GLY A 379 -0.24 3.23 1.66
N ALA A 380 -0.16 4.51 2.00
CA ALA A 380 0.68 5.01 3.09
C ALA A 380 -0.03 6.08 3.94
N VAL A 381 0.51 6.34 5.12
CA VAL A 381 0.00 7.38 6.01
C VAL A 381 1.17 8.31 6.35
N THR A 382 1.24 9.44 5.67
CA THR A 382 2.28 10.47 5.82
C THR A 382 1.64 11.86 5.88
N PRO A 383 2.26 12.84 6.58
CA PRO A 383 1.80 14.22 6.55
C PRO A 383 1.98 14.81 5.16
N TRP A 384 1.03 15.65 4.72
CA TRP A 384 1.21 16.49 3.54
C TRP A 384 0.16 17.60 3.49
N THR A 385 0.64 18.83 3.66
CA THR A 385 -0.03 20.09 3.38
C THR A 385 0.23 20.43 1.92
N GLY A 386 -0.67 20.00 1.03
CA GLY A 386 -0.45 20.02 -0.42
C GLY A 386 -1.43 20.90 -1.18
N PRO A 387 -1.46 22.23 -0.98
CA PRO A 387 -2.44 23.10 -1.64
C PRO A 387 -2.35 23.04 -3.17
N GLN A 388 -1.14 22.92 -3.73
CA GLN A 388 -0.93 22.84 -5.18
C GLN A 388 -1.55 21.57 -5.77
N PHE A 389 -1.46 20.44 -5.06
CA PHE A 389 -2.06 19.18 -5.50
C PHE A 389 -3.59 19.25 -5.46
N ILE A 390 -4.17 19.70 -4.36
CA ILE A 390 -5.62 19.73 -4.21
C ILE A 390 -6.24 20.76 -5.16
N ARG A 391 -5.65 21.95 -5.29
CA ARG A 391 -6.11 22.97 -6.24
C ARG A 391 -6.04 22.46 -7.67
N TYR A 392 -4.92 21.81 -8.07
CA TYR A 392 -4.78 21.20 -9.39
C TYR A 392 -5.89 20.19 -9.67
N ARG A 393 -6.20 19.31 -8.72
CA ARG A 393 -7.25 18.30 -8.89
C ARG A 393 -8.64 18.89 -8.96
N MET A 394 -8.99 19.83 -8.08
CA MET A 394 -10.31 20.46 -8.13
C MET A 394 -10.50 21.26 -9.42
N ASN A 395 -9.45 21.96 -9.88
CA ASN A 395 -9.47 22.66 -11.17
C ASN A 395 -9.65 21.69 -12.34
N GLU A 396 -8.94 20.56 -12.37
CA GLU A 396 -9.16 19.54 -13.40
C GLU A 396 -10.63 19.09 -13.42
N PHE A 397 -11.22 18.80 -12.26
CA PHE A 397 -12.58 18.28 -12.19
C PHE A 397 -13.61 19.31 -12.63
N VAL A 398 -13.48 20.56 -12.18
CA VAL A 398 -14.38 21.66 -12.56
C VAL A 398 -14.24 22.00 -14.04
N ASP A 399 -13.00 22.13 -14.55
CA ASP A 399 -12.76 22.46 -15.96
C ASP A 399 -13.29 21.37 -16.90
N LYS A 400 -13.27 20.11 -16.45
CA LYS A 400 -13.85 18.95 -17.16
C LYS A 400 -15.33 18.70 -16.85
N LYS A 401 -16.00 19.65 -16.19
CA LYS A 401 -17.46 19.64 -15.93
C LYS A 401 -17.95 18.48 -15.08
N LEU A 402 -17.11 17.92 -14.20
CA LEU A 402 -17.55 16.92 -13.25
C LEU A 402 -18.56 17.54 -12.26
N LYS A 403 -19.51 16.70 -11.83
CA LYS A 403 -20.60 17.07 -10.93
C LYS A 403 -20.34 16.68 -9.48
N CYS A 404 -19.53 15.64 -9.24
CA CYS A 404 -19.36 15.08 -7.92
C CYS A 404 -17.88 14.82 -7.56
N LEU A 405 -17.46 15.36 -6.42
CA LEU A 405 -16.26 14.95 -5.71
C LEU A 405 -16.65 13.95 -4.61
N ASN A 406 -16.17 12.72 -4.71
CA ASN A 406 -16.27 11.70 -3.67
C ASN A 406 -14.86 11.38 -3.12
N GLY A 407 -14.28 12.32 -2.39
CA GLY A 407 -12.90 12.25 -1.90
C GLY A 407 -12.62 11.05 -0.98
N TYR A 408 -11.37 10.61 -0.96
CA TYR A 408 -10.90 9.54 -0.09
C TYR A 408 -9.70 9.98 0.77
N ALA A 409 -9.93 10.13 2.08
CA ALA A 409 -8.94 10.54 3.07
C ALA A 409 -8.59 9.38 4.04
N VAL A 410 -7.76 8.44 3.58
CA VAL A 410 -7.29 7.29 4.38
C VAL A 410 -6.58 7.76 5.64
N TYR A 411 -6.95 7.43 6.88
CA TYR A 411 -8.13 6.71 7.40
C TYR A 411 -9.11 7.64 8.12
N SER A 412 -8.79 8.93 8.19
CA SER A 412 -9.58 9.93 8.89
C SER A 412 -9.24 11.28 8.30
N ASN A 413 -10.26 12.12 8.15
CA ASN A 413 -10.14 13.49 7.68
C ASN A 413 -9.21 14.31 8.56
N ARG A 414 -9.14 14.00 9.86
CA ARG A 414 -8.27 14.68 10.81
C ARG A 414 -6.78 14.58 10.49
N LEU A 415 -6.35 13.48 9.83
CA LEU A 415 -4.97 13.33 9.38
C LEU A 415 -4.63 14.25 8.20
N TYR A 416 -5.65 14.65 7.45
CA TYR A 416 -5.54 15.40 6.20
C TYR A 416 -6.41 16.65 6.21
N ASP A 417 -6.63 17.23 7.39
CA ASP A 417 -7.59 18.32 7.63
C ASP A 417 -7.37 19.50 6.68
N PHE A 418 -6.12 19.89 6.45
CA PHE A 418 -5.76 20.91 5.48
C PHE A 418 -6.23 20.55 4.07
N ASN A 419 -5.89 19.36 3.57
CA ASN A 419 -6.22 18.93 2.21
C ASN A 419 -7.73 18.74 2.02
N VAL A 420 -8.44 18.22 3.00
CA VAL A 420 -9.90 18.04 2.94
C VAL A 420 -10.60 19.41 2.97
N THR A 421 -10.13 20.34 3.81
CA THR A 421 -10.63 21.73 3.82
C THR A 421 -10.35 22.42 2.49
N ALA A 422 -9.18 22.19 1.90
CA ALA A 422 -8.80 22.70 0.59
C ALA A 422 -9.67 22.13 -0.53
N ALA A 423 -10.04 20.86 -0.44
CA ALA A 423 -10.94 20.22 -1.38
C ALA A 423 -12.36 20.80 -1.25
N ALA A 424 -12.81 21.09 -0.02
CA ALA A 424 -14.08 21.79 0.21
C ALA A 424 -14.07 23.20 -0.42
N GLU A 425 -13.01 23.99 -0.21
CA GLU A 425 -12.84 25.32 -0.80
C GLU A 425 -12.89 25.27 -2.33
N TRP A 426 -12.03 24.48 -2.96
CA TRP A 426 -11.88 24.54 -4.42
C TRP A 426 -12.90 23.68 -5.18
N SER A 427 -13.62 22.77 -4.53
CA SER A 427 -14.83 22.19 -5.14
C SER A 427 -16.04 23.12 -5.04
N TRP A 428 -16.00 24.09 -4.13
CA TRP A 428 -16.96 25.19 -4.05
C TRP A 428 -16.61 26.32 -5.03
N ASN A 429 -15.35 26.76 -5.08
CA ASN A 429 -14.91 27.81 -6.01
C ASN A 429 -13.47 27.54 -6.48
N ALA A 430 -13.33 26.78 -7.56
CA ALA A 430 -12.05 26.32 -8.11
C ALA A 430 -11.16 27.46 -8.61
N LYS A 431 -11.79 28.56 -9.08
CA LYS A 431 -11.11 29.77 -9.60
C LYS A 431 -11.09 30.93 -8.59
N GLY A 432 -11.47 30.66 -7.34
CA GLY A 432 -11.46 31.62 -6.24
C GLY A 432 -10.05 31.86 -5.72
N ARG A 433 -9.88 31.75 -4.39
CA ARG A 433 -8.58 31.95 -3.74
C ARG A 433 -7.49 31.11 -4.40
N ASP A 434 -6.31 31.70 -4.57
CA ASP A 434 -5.12 30.94 -4.90
C ASP A 434 -4.63 30.09 -3.70
N GLU A 435 -3.59 29.29 -3.92
CA GLU A 435 -3.01 28.43 -2.89
C GLU A 435 -2.54 29.20 -1.66
N ARG A 436 -1.98 30.40 -1.84
CA ARG A 436 -1.46 31.22 -0.74
C ARG A 436 -2.61 31.85 0.04
N GLU A 437 -3.57 32.44 -0.66
CA GLU A 437 -4.76 33.05 -0.06
C GLU A 437 -5.57 32.03 0.75
N PHE A 438 -5.75 30.81 0.22
CA PHE A 438 -6.38 29.73 0.95
C PHE A 438 -5.57 29.34 2.19
N ALA A 439 -4.25 29.15 2.07
CA ALA A 439 -3.42 28.78 3.21
C ALA A 439 -3.42 29.85 4.30
N THR A 440 -3.40 31.14 3.94
CA THR A 440 -3.57 32.26 4.87
C THR A 440 -4.94 32.20 5.55
N ALA A 441 -6.04 32.01 4.79
CA ALA A 441 -7.38 31.92 5.35
C ALA A 441 -7.54 30.72 6.31
N TYR A 442 -6.98 29.56 5.95
CA TYR A 442 -6.94 28.37 6.79
C TYR A 442 -6.20 28.66 8.11
N ALA A 443 -5.00 29.25 8.03
CA ALA A 443 -4.19 29.57 9.20
C ALA A 443 -4.86 30.56 10.14
N THR A 444 -5.51 31.59 9.60
CA THR A 444 -6.31 32.56 10.37
C THR A 444 -7.41 31.87 11.15
N ARG A 445 -8.20 30.99 10.50
CA ARG A 445 -9.28 30.24 11.18
C ARG A 445 -8.78 29.26 12.23
N ARG A 446 -7.55 28.76 12.09
CA ARG A 446 -6.87 27.91 13.08
C ARG A 446 -6.19 28.69 14.21
N GLY A 447 -6.28 30.02 14.21
CA GLY A 447 -5.64 30.86 15.22
C GLY A 447 -4.10 30.75 15.20
N ILE A 448 -3.51 30.50 14.03
CA ILE A 448 -2.06 30.55 13.87
C ILE A 448 -1.63 32.02 13.97
N SER A 449 -0.65 32.31 14.82
CA SER A 449 -0.25 33.68 15.18
C SER A 449 0.26 34.52 14.01
N ASP A 450 0.84 33.88 13.00
CA ASP A 450 1.30 34.51 11.75
C ASP A 450 0.81 33.66 10.56
N PRO A 451 -0.39 33.98 10.03
CA PRO A 451 -0.99 33.27 8.90
C PRO A 451 -0.18 33.35 7.60
N ASP A 452 0.49 34.48 7.35
CA ASP A 452 1.31 34.68 6.15
C ASP A 452 2.57 33.81 6.17
N ALA A 453 3.19 33.65 7.34
CA ALA A 453 4.28 32.70 7.52
C ALA A 453 3.83 31.25 7.29
N PHE A 454 2.65 30.87 7.79
CA PHE A 454 2.10 29.53 7.51
C PHE A 454 1.88 29.32 6.01
N ALA A 455 1.31 30.32 5.33
CA ALA A 455 1.10 30.26 3.88
C ALA A 455 2.42 30.14 3.13
N GLU A 456 3.45 30.92 3.50
CA GLU A 456 4.80 30.79 2.93
C GLU A 456 5.37 29.38 3.12
N TRP A 457 5.22 28.80 4.31
CA TRP A 457 5.63 27.42 4.59
C TRP A 457 4.93 26.41 3.69
N ALA A 458 3.60 26.50 3.55
CA ALA A 458 2.81 25.61 2.70
C ALA A 458 3.18 25.76 1.20
N MET A 459 3.50 26.99 0.77
CA MET A 459 3.95 27.26 -0.61
C MET A 459 5.35 26.72 -0.91
N LEU A 460 6.24 26.67 0.10
CA LEU A 460 7.57 26.07 -0.03
C LEU A 460 7.51 24.54 -0.02
N LEU A 461 6.77 23.96 0.93
CA LEU A 461 6.82 22.53 1.20
C LEU A 461 5.90 21.70 0.31
N GLY A 462 4.74 22.25 -0.07
CA GLY A 462 3.73 21.55 -0.88
C GLY A 462 4.28 20.99 -2.20
N PRO A 463 5.02 21.77 -3.03
CA PRO A 463 5.64 21.28 -4.27
C PRO A 463 6.69 20.20 -4.04
N VAL A 464 7.52 20.34 -2.99
CA VAL A 464 8.56 19.35 -2.63
C VAL A 464 7.93 18.02 -2.23
N GLY A 465 6.88 18.07 -1.40
CA GLY A 465 6.08 16.90 -1.08
C GLY A 465 5.47 16.27 -2.34
N TRP A 466 5.00 17.08 -3.29
CA TRP A 466 4.42 16.56 -4.53
C TRP A 466 5.43 15.83 -5.43
N ASP A 467 6.68 16.29 -5.51
CA ASP A 467 7.73 15.62 -6.28
C ASP A 467 7.95 14.18 -5.79
N PHE A 468 8.00 13.97 -4.47
CA PHE A 468 8.11 12.64 -3.88
C PHE A 468 6.78 11.86 -3.92
N TYR A 469 5.70 12.44 -3.40
CA TYR A 469 4.43 11.75 -3.21
C TYR A 469 3.76 11.36 -4.53
N GLY A 470 3.94 12.18 -5.56
CA GLY A 470 3.30 11.95 -6.86
C GLY A 470 3.83 10.72 -7.57
N ALA A 471 5.16 10.60 -7.71
CA ALA A 471 5.79 9.56 -8.53
C ALA A 471 6.32 8.36 -7.72
N ALA A 472 6.83 8.59 -6.49
CA ALA A 472 7.60 7.58 -5.77
C ALA A 472 6.79 6.81 -4.72
N MET A 473 5.86 7.48 -4.01
CA MET A 473 5.37 7.00 -2.71
C MET A 473 4.75 5.61 -2.73
N TYR A 474 3.93 5.29 -3.74
CA TYR A 474 3.29 3.98 -3.81
C TYR A 474 4.33 2.85 -3.93
N ASP A 475 5.25 2.96 -4.89
CA ASP A 475 6.30 1.96 -5.09
C ASP A 475 7.31 1.94 -3.94
N PHE A 476 7.64 3.12 -3.39
CA PHE A 476 8.50 3.25 -2.21
C PHE A 476 7.91 2.49 -1.03
N ASN A 477 6.59 2.51 -0.86
CA ASN A 477 5.91 1.88 0.27
C ASN A 477 5.61 0.39 0.05
N ALA A 478 5.16 0.02 -1.15
CA ALA A 478 4.61 -1.31 -1.46
C ALA A 478 5.57 -2.27 -2.18
N SER A 479 6.76 -1.82 -2.63
CA SER A 479 7.66 -2.64 -3.47
C SER A 479 9.10 -2.69 -2.98
N GLY A 480 9.88 -3.63 -3.55
CA GLY A 480 11.34 -3.71 -3.42
C GLY A 480 12.10 -3.11 -4.62
N LYS A 481 11.47 -2.24 -5.42
CA LYS A 481 12.05 -1.73 -6.68
C LYS A 481 13.42 -1.09 -6.48
N LEU A 482 13.59 -0.23 -5.49
CA LEU A 482 14.87 0.44 -5.23
C LEU A 482 16.00 -0.53 -4.87
N VAL A 483 15.70 -1.56 -4.08
CA VAL A 483 16.63 -2.66 -3.76
C VAL A 483 17.01 -3.43 -5.02
N ASN A 484 16.01 -3.76 -5.85
CA ASN A 484 16.22 -4.45 -7.12
C ASN A 484 17.07 -3.62 -8.09
N MET A 485 16.94 -2.29 -8.09
CA MET A 485 17.77 -1.42 -8.93
C MET A 485 19.25 -1.51 -8.59
N VAL A 486 19.59 -1.51 -7.29
CA VAL A 486 20.98 -1.70 -6.85
C VAL A 486 21.48 -3.10 -7.22
N ALA A 487 20.68 -4.14 -6.96
CA ALA A 487 21.05 -5.52 -7.27
C ALA A 487 21.21 -5.77 -8.79
N ALA A 488 20.38 -5.12 -9.61
CA ALA A 488 20.40 -5.20 -11.07
C ALA A 488 21.37 -4.19 -11.72
N ARG A 489 22.03 -3.34 -10.93
CA ARG A 489 22.91 -2.24 -11.40
C ARG A 489 22.22 -1.31 -12.40
N THR A 490 20.95 -0.99 -12.18
CA THR A 490 20.21 -0.05 -13.03
C THR A 490 20.23 1.35 -12.46
N GLY A 491 20.53 2.34 -13.29
CA GLY A 491 20.50 3.74 -12.90
C GLY A 491 19.08 4.23 -12.53
N PRO A 492 18.98 5.41 -11.88
CA PRO A 492 17.72 5.92 -11.34
C PRO A 492 16.70 6.34 -12.41
N GLY A 493 17.16 6.70 -13.60
CA GLY A 493 16.30 7.24 -14.66
C GLY A 493 15.67 8.58 -14.27
N LEU A 494 16.48 9.53 -13.76
CA LEU A 494 16.04 10.88 -13.39
C LEU A 494 15.23 11.53 -14.52
N GLY A 495 14.06 12.09 -14.18
CA GLY A 495 13.13 12.71 -15.12
C GLY A 495 12.40 11.75 -16.06
N LYS A 496 12.63 10.44 -15.95
CA LYS A 496 11.93 9.42 -16.74
C LYS A 496 10.82 8.78 -15.90
N LYS A 497 9.81 8.24 -16.59
CA LYS A 497 8.67 7.58 -15.96
C LYS A 497 9.11 6.55 -14.92
N GLY A 498 8.61 6.68 -13.69
CA GLY A 498 8.98 5.84 -12.55
C GLY A 498 9.15 6.65 -11.26
N MET A 499 9.80 6.06 -10.25
CA MET A 499 9.93 6.68 -8.93
C MET A 499 10.73 8.00 -8.93
N PHE A 500 11.54 8.25 -9.95
CA PHE A 500 12.36 9.46 -10.10
C PHE A 500 11.82 10.43 -11.16
N GLU A 501 10.57 10.25 -11.61
CA GLU A 501 9.97 11.04 -12.70
C GLU A 501 9.98 12.54 -12.43
N TYR A 502 9.74 12.94 -11.18
CA TYR A 502 9.68 14.35 -10.77
C TYR A 502 11.00 14.89 -10.23
N PHE A 503 12.08 14.10 -10.31
CA PHE A 503 13.44 14.53 -10.00
C PHE A 503 14.27 14.50 -11.29
N PRO A 504 14.22 15.53 -12.14
CA PRO A 504 14.88 15.53 -13.45
C PRO A 504 16.40 15.53 -13.36
N THR A 505 16.96 16.10 -12.29
CA THR A 505 18.42 16.21 -12.09
C THR A 505 18.79 16.11 -10.61
N THR A 506 20.09 15.98 -10.32
CA THR A 506 20.60 15.98 -8.94
C THR A 506 20.38 17.34 -8.27
N GLU A 507 20.54 18.43 -9.03
CA GLU A 507 20.34 19.81 -8.56
C GLU A 507 18.89 20.09 -8.16
N HIS A 508 17.92 19.34 -8.72
CA HIS A 508 16.53 19.42 -8.30
C HIS A 508 16.37 18.97 -6.85
N PHE A 509 17.05 17.88 -6.43
CA PHE A 509 17.05 17.48 -5.02
C PHE A 509 17.66 18.56 -4.12
N ASP A 510 18.74 19.23 -4.56
CA ASP A 510 19.36 20.32 -3.79
C ASP A 510 18.41 21.52 -3.62
N LYS A 511 17.67 21.86 -4.67
CA LYS A 511 16.65 22.91 -4.63
C LYS A 511 15.53 22.54 -3.65
N ASP A 512 15.06 21.31 -3.68
CA ASP A 512 14.01 20.81 -2.79
C ASP A 512 14.47 20.81 -1.33
N LEU A 513 15.69 20.34 -1.05
CA LEU A 513 16.26 20.35 0.29
C LEU A 513 16.46 21.78 0.81
N ALA A 514 16.90 22.71 -0.04
CA ALA A 514 17.01 24.12 0.33
C ALA A 514 15.64 24.77 0.62
N ALA A 515 14.57 24.33 -0.05
CA ALA A 515 13.21 24.75 0.27
C ALA A 515 12.75 24.16 1.62
N CYS A 516 13.08 22.89 1.90
CA CYS A 516 12.84 22.29 3.22
C CYS A 516 13.55 23.04 4.35
N ASP A 517 14.81 23.47 4.17
CA ASP A 517 15.54 24.22 5.17
C ASP A 517 14.89 25.59 5.49
N LYS A 518 14.36 26.27 4.46
CA LYS A 518 13.60 27.51 4.64
C LYS A 518 12.28 27.24 5.36
N ALA A 519 11.56 26.20 4.94
CA ALA A 519 10.31 25.77 5.57
C ALA A 519 10.52 25.40 7.05
N MET A 520 11.63 24.73 7.38
CA MET A 520 11.95 24.33 8.76
C MET A 520 12.11 25.55 9.67
N LYS A 521 12.85 26.57 9.22
CA LYS A 521 13.02 27.83 9.97
C LYS A 521 11.68 28.52 10.26
N ILE A 522 10.75 28.49 9.30
CA ILE A 522 9.40 29.03 9.49
C ILE A 522 8.62 28.19 10.50
N ALA A 523 8.66 26.86 10.37
CA ALA A 523 7.97 25.94 11.27
C ALA A 523 8.47 26.05 12.72
N GLU A 524 9.79 26.19 12.92
CA GLU A 524 10.42 26.42 14.22
C GLU A 524 10.02 27.77 14.81
N ARG A 525 10.04 28.85 14.01
CA ARG A 525 9.60 30.18 14.43
C ARG A 525 8.14 30.19 14.90
N LEU A 526 7.26 29.48 14.19
CA LEU A 526 5.85 29.35 14.55
C LEU A 526 5.61 28.40 15.73
N GLY A 527 6.61 27.57 16.08
CA GLY A 527 6.55 26.66 17.23
C GLY A 527 5.46 25.60 17.12
N LYS A 528 5.03 25.22 15.91
CA LYS A 528 3.95 24.23 15.69
C LYS A 528 4.56 22.83 15.45
N PRO A 529 4.38 21.86 16.38
CA PRO A 529 5.02 20.55 16.26
C PRO A 529 4.67 19.78 14.98
N GLY A 530 3.42 19.89 14.51
CA GLY A 530 2.99 19.24 13.26
C GLY A 530 3.73 19.76 12.02
N MET A 531 4.00 21.07 11.95
CA MET A 531 4.74 21.68 10.83
C MET A 531 6.20 21.26 10.81
N ILE A 532 6.84 21.23 11.99
CA ILE A 532 8.23 20.78 12.16
C ILE A 532 8.35 19.31 11.74
N ALA A 533 7.43 18.48 12.21
CA ALA A 533 7.40 17.06 11.90
C ALA A 533 7.16 16.79 10.41
N GLU A 534 6.18 17.46 9.80
CA GLU A 534 5.91 17.34 8.36
C GLU A 534 7.12 17.75 7.51
N THR A 535 7.74 18.89 7.84
CA THR A 535 8.94 19.36 7.13
C THR A 535 10.06 18.33 7.21
N ARG A 536 10.29 17.76 8.40
CA ARG A 536 11.31 16.71 8.61
C ARG A 536 11.02 15.44 7.82
N VAL A 537 9.75 15.02 7.74
CA VAL A 537 9.36 13.82 6.96
C VAL A 537 9.62 14.03 5.48
N ILE A 538 9.18 15.16 4.92
CA ILE A 538 9.35 15.45 3.48
C ILE A 538 10.84 15.62 3.15
N GLN A 539 11.59 16.36 3.96
CA GLN A 539 13.04 16.50 3.82
C GLN A 539 13.75 15.15 3.87
N GLY A 540 13.39 14.29 4.83
CA GLY A 540 13.93 12.95 4.97
C GLY A 540 13.68 12.09 3.72
N TYR A 541 12.46 12.09 3.18
CA TYR A 541 12.16 11.36 1.94
C TYR A 541 12.98 11.86 0.75
N VAL A 542 13.12 13.17 0.57
CA VAL A 542 13.94 13.76 -0.50
C VAL A 542 15.42 13.40 -0.33
N SER A 543 15.96 13.49 0.90
CA SER A 543 17.32 13.09 1.24
C SER A 543 17.58 11.61 0.96
N MET A 544 16.64 10.73 1.30
CA MET A 544 16.71 9.31 0.96
C MET A 544 16.75 9.11 -0.55
N MET A 545 15.83 9.73 -1.30
CA MET A 545 15.79 9.59 -2.76
C MET A 545 17.07 10.11 -3.42
N LYS A 546 17.63 11.23 -2.95
CA LYS A 546 18.92 11.76 -3.43
C LYS A 546 20.06 10.77 -3.19
N ALA A 547 20.17 10.22 -1.97
CA ALA A 547 21.19 9.24 -1.65
C ALA A 547 21.05 7.96 -2.50
N ILE A 548 19.83 7.50 -2.74
CA ILE A 548 19.55 6.32 -3.56
C ILE A 548 19.85 6.59 -5.04
N ALA A 549 19.50 7.77 -5.56
CA ALA A 549 19.86 8.17 -6.92
C ALA A 549 21.38 8.18 -7.12
N PHE A 550 22.14 8.68 -6.15
CA PHE A 550 23.60 8.62 -6.16
C PHE A 550 24.10 7.17 -6.15
N ILE A 551 23.66 6.34 -5.19
CA ILE A 551 24.08 4.94 -5.08
C ILE A 551 23.83 4.17 -6.39
N THR A 552 22.61 4.28 -6.92
CA THR A 552 22.22 3.57 -8.15
C THR A 552 22.95 4.07 -9.39
N THR A 553 23.26 5.37 -9.46
CA THR A 553 24.10 5.93 -10.53
C THR A 553 25.53 5.38 -10.46
N GLN A 554 26.14 5.41 -9.27
CA GLN A 554 27.50 4.89 -9.08
C GLN A 554 27.57 3.40 -9.37
N ILE A 555 26.68 2.58 -8.82
CA ILE A 555 26.67 1.13 -9.04
C ILE A 555 26.41 0.77 -10.51
N ALA A 556 25.63 1.56 -11.25
CA ALA A 556 25.42 1.34 -12.68
C ALA A 556 26.66 1.67 -13.53
N ALA A 557 27.53 2.57 -13.05
CA ALA A 557 28.75 2.98 -13.74
C ALA A 557 30.00 2.17 -13.32
N VAL A 558 29.98 1.57 -12.13
CA VAL A 558 31.08 0.78 -11.58
C VAL A 558 31.35 -0.48 -12.42
N ALA A 559 32.62 -0.70 -12.75
CA ALA A 559 33.11 -1.93 -13.38
C ALA A 559 32.89 -3.15 -12.48
N ASP A 560 33.21 -4.37 -12.93
CA ASP A 560 32.97 -5.59 -12.13
C ASP A 560 33.59 -5.58 -10.72
N LYS A 561 34.62 -4.77 -10.49
CA LYS A 561 35.24 -4.54 -9.17
C LYS A 561 35.39 -3.02 -8.90
N PRO A 562 34.66 -2.40 -7.95
CA PRO A 562 34.89 -1.01 -7.55
C PRO A 562 36.26 -0.82 -6.90
N THR A 563 36.87 0.32 -7.20
CA THR A 563 38.07 0.86 -6.54
C THR A 563 37.80 1.21 -5.07
N TRP A 564 38.85 1.39 -4.27
CA TRP A 564 38.70 1.81 -2.88
C TRP A 564 37.93 3.13 -2.76
N ASP A 565 38.27 4.14 -3.56
CA ASP A 565 37.64 5.46 -3.50
C ASP A 565 36.14 5.40 -3.89
N GLU A 566 35.78 4.62 -4.91
CA GLU A 566 34.38 4.36 -5.25
C GLU A 566 33.62 3.67 -4.10
N ARG A 567 34.27 2.72 -3.39
CA ARG A 567 33.67 2.10 -2.21
C ARG A 567 33.50 3.08 -1.06
N VAL A 568 34.42 4.01 -0.87
CA VAL A 568 34.31 5.06 0.16
C VAL A 568 33.12 5.96 -0.14
N GLU A 569 32.95 6.40 -1.39
CA GLU A 569 31.81 7.22 -1.80
C GLU A 569 30.47 6.48 -1.62
N LEU A 570 30.42 5.19 -1.99
CA LEU A 570 29.23 4.35 -1.78
C LEU A 570 28.92 4.14 -0.29
N GLN A 571 29.93 3.94 0.55
CA GLN A 571 29.77 3.78 1.99
C GLN A 571 29.26 5.07 2.65
N ASN A 572 29.79 6.22 2.22
CA ASN A 572 29.31 7.54 2.66
C ASN A 572 27.86 7.78 2.22
N ALA A 573 27.51 7.41 0.99
CA ALA A 573 26.14 7.52 0.49
C ALA A 573 25.16 6.61 1.24
N LEU A 574 25.57 5.39 1.59
CA LEU A 574 24.78 4.48 2.42
C LEU A 574 24.57 5.05 3.83
N THR A 575 25.60 5.69 4.40
CA THR A 575 25.50 6.37 5.70
C THR A 575 24.48 7.51 5.65
N ARG A 576 24.54 8.37 4.61
CA ARG A 576 23.55 9.44 4.37
C ARG A 576 22.13 8.88 4.22
N LEU A 577 21.96 7.78 3.48
CA LEU A 577 20.66 7.10 3.34
C LEU A 577 20.13 6.59 4.70
N GLY A 578 21.01 6.01 5.51
CA GLY A 578 20.66 5.54 6.85
C GLY A 578 20.21 6.66 7.77
N VAL A 579 20.96 7.77 7.82
CA VAL A 579 20.60 8.97 8.62
C VAL A 579 19.26 9.55 8.17
N ALA A 580 19.08 9.77 6.87
CA ALA A 580 17.82 10.29 6.33
C ALA A 580 16.62 9.37 6.65
N GLY A 581 16.83 8.05 6.65
CA GLY A 581 15.82 7.10 7.06
C GLY A 581 15.46 7.18 8.55
N LEU A 582 16.43 7.45 9.43
CA LEU A 582 16.17 7.65 10.86
C LEU A 582 15.36 8.93 11.06
N GLU A 583 15.80 10.04 10.48
CA GLU A 583 15.10 11.34 10.54
C GLU A 583 13.66 11.25 10.03
N THR A 584 13.44 10.47 8.96
CA THR A 584 12.09 10.25 8.41
C THR A 584 11.20 9.51 9.41
N ILE A 585 11.70 8.45 10.06
CA ILE A 585 10.94 7.73 11.09
C ILE A 585 10.63 8.64 12.27
N ASP A 586 11.59 9.47 12.66
CA ASP A 586 11.45 10.39 13.78
C ASP A 586 10.42 11.48 13.50
N GLY A 587 10.46 12.04 12.29
CA GLY A 587 9.46 12.98 11.80
C GLY A 587 8.07 12.33 11.78
N LEU A 588 7.95 11.10 11.31
CA LEU A 588 6.67 10.37 11.28
C LEU A 588 6.13 10.18 12.70
N GLU A 589 6.95 9.76 13.65
CA GLU A 589 6.53 9.54 15.04
C GLU A 589 6.25 10.86 15.78
N ALA A 590 7.00 11.92 15.48
CA ALA A 590 6.71 13.26 15.98
C ALA A 590 5.39 13.80 15.44
N TRP A 591 5.09 13.55 14.17
CA TRP A 591 3.82 13.91 13.55
C TRP A 591 2.66 13.15 14.20
N GLU A 592 2.79 11.84 14.39
CA GLU A 592 1.80 11.01 15.11
C GLU A 592 1.51 11.59 16.51
N ARG A 593 2.55 11.94 17.28
CA ARG A 593 2.40 12.57 18.60
C ARG A 593 1.72 13.95 18.52
N SER A 594 2.04 14.75 17.51
CA SER A 594 1.49 16.11 17.35
C SER A 594 -0.02 16.13 17.14
N LEU A 595 -0.60 15.02 16.69
CA LEU A 595 -2.02 14.90 16.41
C LEU A 595 -2.83 14.45 17.64
N GLY A 596 -2.19 14.05 18.74
CA GLY A 596 -2.87 13.67 19.99
C GLY A 596 -3.82 12.46 19.84
N LEU A 597 -3.53 11.56 18.90
CA LEU A 597 -4.48 10.53 18.47
C LEU A 597 -4.47 9.30 19.39
N ASP A 598 -5.21 9.34 20.49
CA ASP A 598 -5.56 8.15 21.30
C ASP A 598 -6.54 7.19 20.55
N LEU A 599 -7.13 7.68 19.45
CA LEU A 599 -8.06 6.96 18.55
C LEU A 599 -7.41 5.85 17.68
N MET A 600 -6.08 5.72 17.68
CA MET A 600 -5.33 4.93 16.69
C MET A 600 -5.29 3.41 16.93
N THR A 601 -5.98 2.88 17.95
CA THR A 601 -6.05 1.42 18.21
C THR A 601 -6.58 0.59 17.02
N ARG A 602 -7.21 1.21 16.01
CA ARG A 602 -7.64 0.58 14.74
C ARG A 602 -6.79 0.91 13.50
N VAL A 603 -5.87 1.87 13.59
CA VAL A 603 -5.11 2.44 12.44
C VAL A 603 -3.72 1.79 12.24
N TYR A 604 -3.36 0.83 13.10
CA TYR A 604 -2.06 0.17 13.17
C TYR A 604 -1.57 -0.52 11.87
N GLY A 605 -2.42 -0.71 10.86
CA GLY A 605 -2.08 -1.38 9.60
C GLY A 605 -1.13 -0.57 8.71
N ARG A 606 -1.65 0.44 7.99
CA ARG A 606 -0.87 1.14 6.94
C ARG A 606 0.21 2.07 7.50
N TYR A 607 -0.02 2.74 8.63
CA TYR A 607 1.03 3.59 9.21
C TYR A 607 2.27 2.78 9.66
N ALA A 608 2.07 1.59 10.22
CA ALA A 608 3.18 0.68 10.52
C ALA A 608 3.88 0.18 9.23
N ILE A 609 3.14 -0.02 8.14
CA ILE A 609 3.72 -0.34 6.82
C ILE A 609 4.57 0.83 6.31
N THR A 610 4.11 2.07 6.46
CA THR A 610 4.86 3.29 6.10
C THR A 610 6.20 3.37 6.84
N LYS A 611 6.21 3.18 8.17
CA LYS A 611 7.47 3.13 8.94
C LYS A 611 8.36 1.96 8.49
N ALA A 612 7.77 0.78 8.27
CA ALA A 612 8.53 -0.39 7.84
C ALA A 612 9.13 -0.23 6.43
N ALA A 613 8.51 0.54 5.54
CA ALA A 613 9.02 0.79 4.20
C ALA A 613 10.34 1.58 4.22
N VAL A 614 10.47 2.56 5.12
CA VAL A 614 11.72 3.31 5.32
C VAL A 614 12.86 2.35 5.69
N SER A 615 12.68 1.54 6.74
CA SER A 615 13.70 0.57 7.16
C SER A 615 13.99 -0.49 6.09
N ARG A 616 12.96 -0.96 5.38
CA ARG A 616 13.11 -1.93 4.29
C ARG A 616 14.00 -1.40 3.18
N ASN A 617 13.80 -0.15 2.76
CA ASN A 617 14.61 0.44 1.69
C ASN A 617 16.06 0.67 2.15
N VAL A 618 16.28 1.19 3.36
CA VAL A 618 17.64 1.39 3.91
C VAL A 618 18.40 0.06 4.00
N TYR A 619 17.83 -0.94 4.70
CA TYR A 619 18.51 -2.21 4.90
C TYR A 619 18.57 -3.06 3.64
N GLY A 620 17.52 -3.05 2.82
CA GLY A 620 17.53 -3.77 1.56
C GLY A 620 18.64 -3.26 0.62
N ILE A 621 18.81 -1.94 0.52
CA ILE A 621 19.91 -1.34 -0.26
C ILE A 621 21.25 -1.65 0.39
N SER A 622 21.35 -1.55 1.71
CA SER A 622 22.56 -1.93 2.44
C SER A 622 22.99 -3.37 2.15
N ASP A 623 22.05 -4.32 2.18
CA ASP A 623 22.31 -5.73 1.87
C ASP A 623 22.71 -5.92 0.41
N ALA A 624 22.06 -5.21 -0.52
CA ALA A 624 22.37 -5.24 -1.95
C ALA A 624 23.75 -4.66 -2.28
N LEU A 625 24.32 -3.82 -1.41
CA LEU A 625 25.66 -3.24 -1.57
C LEU A 625 26.80 -4.14 -1.02
N ARG A 626 26.51 -5.15 -0.19
CA ARG A 626 27.55 -6.06 0.35
C ARG A 626 28.46 -6.69 -0.71
N PRO A 627 27.95 -7.15 -1.88
CA PRO A 627 28.81 -7.74 -2.92
C PRO A 627 29.86 -6.78 -3.47
N PHE A 628 29.73 -5.47 -3.24
CA PHE A 628 30.63 -4.42 -3.71
C PHE A 628 31.66 -3.99 -2.66
N GLY A 629 31.83 -4.76 -1.58
CA GLY A 629 32.79 -4.45 -0.52
C GLY A 629 32.31 -3.36 0.45
N ILE A 630 31.02 -3.05 0.44
CA ILE A 630 30.40 -2.06 1.33
C ILE A 630 29.95 -2.77 2.61
N ARG A 631 30.28 -2.19 3.77
CA ARG A 631 29.80 -2.69 5.05
C ARG A 631 28.34 -2.34 5.23
N GLY A 632 27.61 -3.24 5.89
CA GLY A 632 26.21 -3.02 6.18
C GLY A 632 26.01 -1.75 7.01
N PHE A 633 24.92 -1.02 6.76
CA PHE A 633 24.49 0.03 7.66
C PHE A 633 23.99 -0.62 8.95
N GLU A 634 24.60 -0.26 10.06
CA GLU A 634 24.26 -0.80 11.38
C GLU A 634 23.58 0.29 12.21
N SER A 635 22.44 -0.06 12.80
CA SER A 635 21.74 0.81 13.75
C SER A 635 20.80 -0.03 14.59
N SER A 636 20.76 0.23 15.89
CA SER A 636 19.73 -0.34 16.77
C SER A 636 18.36 0.29 16.55
N TYR A 637 18.28 1.51 16.02
CA TYR A 637 17.04 2.30 16.01
C TYR A 637 16.07 1.94 14.88
N PHE A 638 16.55 1.26 13.83
CA PHE A 638 15.67 0.71 12.81
C PHE A 638 15.11 -0.65 13.23
N ARG A 639 13.86 -0.91 12.83
CA ARG A 639 13.22 -2.21 13.05
C ARG A 639 13.85 -3.28 12.16
N LYS A 640 14.66 -4.15 12.74
CA LYS A 640 15.32 -5.28 12.06
C LYS A 640 14.67 -6.60 12.45
N LYS A 641 14.54 -7.53 11.49
CA LYS A 641 14.13 -8.90 11.81
C LYS A 641 15.30 -9.61 12.50
N VAL A 642 15.12 -9.96 13.76
CA VAL A 642 16.14 -10.62 14.60
C VAL A 642 15.88 -12.11 14.82
N GLY A 643 14.67 -12.57 14.50
CA GLY A 643 14.28 -13.96 14.72
C GLY A 643 13.14 -14.42 13.85
N ALA A 644 12.86 -15.71 13.91
CA ALA A 644 11.73 -16.36 13.26
C ALA A 644 11.36 -17.65 13.97
N TRP A 645 10.14 -18.16 13.73
CA TRP A 645 9.69 -19.50 14.11
C TRP A 645 8.99 -20.21 12.96
N LYS A 646 8.88 -21.53 13.08
CA LYS A 646 8.24 -22.41 12.12
C LYS A 646 7.59 -23.60 12.81
N SER A 647 6.63 -24.24 12.15
CA SER A 647 5.86 -25.36 12.69
C SER A 647 6.72 -26.48 13.28
N LYS A 648 7.89 -26.75 12.69
CA LYS A 648 8.77 -27.81 13.21
C LYS A 648 9.29 -27.54 14.61
N ASP A 649 9.34 -26.27 15.03
CA ASP A 649 9.77 -25.88 16.37
C ASP A 649 8.79 -26.40 17.44
N PHE A 650 7.52 -26.65 17.08
CA PHE A 650 6.45 -27.08 17.98
C PHE A 650 6.11 -28.57 17.89
N LYS A 651 6.90 -29.36 17.17
CA LYS A 651 6.58 -30.78 16.93
C LYS A 651 6.66 -31.63 18.21
N ALA A 652 7.63 -31.33 19.08
CA ALA A 652 7.83 -32.07 20.33
C ALA A 652 7.04 -31.48 21.50
N LYS A 653 6.90 -30.16 21.56
CA LYS A 653 6.18 -29.40 22.60
C LYS A 653 5.53 -28.19 21.96
N THR A 654 4.27 -27.89 22.31
CA THR A 654 3.56 -26.71 21.80
C THR A 654 4.07 -25.41 22.40
N LYS A 655 4.47 -25.45 23.68
CA LYS A 655 5.13 -24.34 24.38
C LYS A 655 6.64 -24.55 24.42
N ILE A 656 7.39 -23.60 23.89
CA ILE A 656 8.85 -23.64 23.79
C ILE A 656 9.48 -22.32 24.26
N ARG A 657 10.72 -22.41 24.72
CA ARG A 657 11.60 -21.25 24.89
C ARG A 657 12.52 -21.16 23.69
N LYS A 658 12.58 -19.98 23.07
CA LYS A 658 13.40 -19.73 21.90
C LYS A 658 14.38 -18.60 22.16
N THR A 659 15.62 -18.81 21.72
CA THR A 659 16.71 -17.85 21.89
C THR A 659 17.23 -17.43 20.52
N TRP A 660 17.42 -16.13 20.32
CA TRP A 660 18.03 -15.55 19.13
C TRP A 660 19.20 -14.68 19.55
N ASP A 661 20.34 -14.82 18.87
CA ASP A 661 21.45 -13.87 19.04
C ASP A 661 21.09 -12.54 18.40
N VAL A 662 21.16 -11.46 19.19
CA VAL A 662 20.85 -10.09 18.78
C VAL A 662 22.03 -9.15 18.99
N THR A 663 23.24 -9.68 19.19
CA THR A 663 24.47 -8.91 19.46
C THR A 663 24.72 -7.84 18.41
N ASP A 664 24.56 -8.17 17.13
CA ASP A 664 24.77 -7.22 16.02
C ASP A 664 23.68 -6.14 15.90
N HIS A 665 22.62 -6.24 16.70
CA HIS A 665 21.53 -5.26 16.72
C HIS A 665 21.44 -4.51 18.04
N VAL A 666 21.99 -5.04 19.14
CA VAL A 666 22.08 -4.37 20.44
C VAL A 666 23.42 -3.62 20.50
N ARG A 667 23.41 -2.37 20.02
CA ARG A 667 24.59 -1.51 19.88
C ARG A 667 24.54 -0.26 20.77
N VAL A 668 23.42 -0.04 21.48
CA VAL A 668 23.23 1.12 22.35
C VAL A 668 22.54 0.69 23.64
N ALA A 669 22.79 1.42 24.74
CA ALA A 669 21.94 1.33 25.91
C ALA A 669 20.59 2.02 25.64
N GLY A 670 19.53 1.61 26.34
CA GLY A 670 18.20 2.19 26.23
C GLY A 670 17.09 1.17 26.21
N ILE A 671 15.92 1.60 25.77
CA ILE A 671 14.70 0.78 25.70
C ILE A 671 14.63 0.12 24.33
N TYR A 672 14.28 -1.16 24.27
CA TYR A 672 14.09 -1.93 23.04
C TYR A 672 12.65 -2.42 22.93
N GLU A 673 12.03 -2.22 21.77
CA GLU A 673 10.75 -2.81 21.40
C GLU A 673 10.96 -4.10 20.61
N VAL A 674 10.33 -5.18 21.03
CA VAL A 674 10.33 -6.49 20.37
C VAL A 674 8.93 -6.82 19.87
N THR A 675 8.77 -6.94 18.55
CA THR A 675 7.49 -7.21 17.88
C THR A 675 7.47 -8.64 17.33
N PHE A 676 6.47 -9.43 17.72
CA PHE A 676 6.22 -10.75 17.15
C PHE A 676 5.10 -10.67 16.11
N LYS A 677 5.35 -11.13 14.87
CA LYS A 677 4.32 -11.14 13.83
C LYS A 677 4.21 -12.52 13.17
N ASN A 678 3.01 -13.07 13.27
CA ASN A 678 2.66 -14.33 12.68
C ASN A 678 2.25 -14.18 11.22
N ALA A 679 2.73 -15.08 10.36
CA ALA A 679 2.36 -15.13 8.94
C ALA A 679 1.45 -16.33 8.64
N SER A 680 0.76 -16.84 9.66
CA SER A 680 0.09 -18.14 9.65
C SER A 680 -1.37 -18.10 10.06
N HIS A 681 -2.10 -19.14 9.64
CA HIS A 681 -3.50 -19.40 10.00
C HIS A 681 -3.70 -19.83 11.45
N PHE A 682 -2.64 -20.33 12.10
CA PHE A 682 -2.67 -20.66 13.53
C PHE A 682 -2.19 -19.49 14.36
N LEU A 683 -2.78 -19.33 15.55
CA LEU A 683 -2.35 -18.38 16.56
C LEU A 683 -0.93 -18.74 17.06
N LEU A 684 -0.19 -17.72 17.48
CA LEU A 684 0.95 -17.85 18.36
C LEU A 684 0.63 -17.05 19.63
N ASP A 685 0.75 -17.70 20.78
CA ASP A 685 0.72 -17.04 22.09
C ASP A 685 2.17 -16.77 22.52
N MET A 686 2.42 -15.59 23.07
CA MET A 686 3.66 -15.24 23.73
C MET A 686 3.34 -14.91 25.17
N THR A 687 4.15 -15.42 26.09
CA THR A 687 3.96 -15.18 27.53
C THR A 687 5.03 -14.26 28.10
N ARG A 688 6.14 -14.11 27.37
CA ARG A 688 7.35 -13.46 27.87
C ARG A 688 8.36 -13.20 26.76
N ALA A 689 9.05 -12.06 26.84
CA ALA A 689 10.30 -11.79 26.14
C ALA A 689 11.34 -11.24 27.13
N ALA A 690 12.61 -11.56 26.92
CA ALA A 690 13.70 -11.11 27.77
C ALA A 690 14.95 -10.80 26.94
N LEU A 691 15.63 -9.73 27.31
CA LEU A 691 16.97 -9.42 26.83
C LEU A 691 17.94 -10.08 27.80
N ALA A 692 18.80 -10.95 27.28
CA ALA A 692 19.82 -11.67 28.04
C ALA A 692 21.21 -11.38 27.47
N THR A 693 22.23 -11.67 28.26
CA THR A 693 23.63 -11.52 27.87
C THR A 693 24.44 -12.74 28.26
N ALA A 694 25.54 -13.00 27.55
CA ALA A 694 26.52 -14.02 27.92
C ALA A 694 27.94 -13.53 27.61
N PRO A 695 28.97 -14.06 28.29
CA PRO A 695 30.36 -13.87 27.88
C PRO A 695 30.56 -14.32 26.42
N ALA A 696 31.37 -13.60 25.64
CA ALA A 696 31.58 -13.91 24.22
C ALA A 696 32.05 -15.36 23.97
N GLU A 697 32.93 -15.85 24.86
CA GLU A 697 33.51 -17.20 24.83
C GLU A 697 32.58 -18.30 25.36
N GLN A 698 31.48 -17.93 26.05
CA GLN A 698 30.54 -18.87 26.69
C GLN A 698 29.09 -18.47 26.39
N PRO A 699 28.67 -18.48 25.11
CA PRO A 699 27.37 -17.98 24.66
C PRO A 699 26.16 -18.73 25.23
N GLU A 700 26.36 -19.92 25.80
CA GLU A 700 25.35 -20.73 26.48
C GLU A 700 25.01 -20.24 27.90
N GLN A 701 25.87 -19.45 28.54
CA GLN A 701 25.66 -18.96 29.91
C GLN A 701 24.89 -17.64 29.93
N LEU A 702 23.59 -17.73 29.63
CA LEU A 702 22.70 -16.58 29.55
C LEU A 702 22.35 -16.02 30.95
N THR A 703 22.56 -14.73 31.13
CA THR A 703 22.06 -13.92 32.25
C THR A 703 21.00 -12.96 31.73
N GLU A 704 19.79 -13.00 32.28
CA GLU A 704 18.71 -12.10 31.88
C GLU A 704 18.93 -10.70 32.46
N LEU A 705 18.88 -9.68 31.61
CA LEU A 705 19.06 -8.27 31.97
C LEU A 705 17.71 -7.57 32.18
N SER A 706 16.75 -7.82 31.29
CA SER A 706 15.40 -7.26 31.35
C SER A 706 14.39 -8.27 30.87
N VAL A 707 13.23 -8.28 31.51
CA VAL A 707 12.13 -9.21 31.20
C VAL A 707 10.83 -8.42 31.12
N ASP A 708 10.07 -8.65 30.05
CA ASP A 708 8.69 -8.22 29.92
C ASP A 708 7.81 -9.48 29.86
N ALA A 709 6.93 -9.63 30.84
CA ALA A 709 6.05 -10.78 31.01
C ALA A 709 4.60 -10.33 30.95
N HIS A 710 4.03 -10.34 29.74
CA HIS A 710 2.60 -10.16 29.52
C HIS A 710 2.09 -11.16 28.48
N GLN A 711 0.77 -11.38 28.44
CA GLN A 711 0.16 -12.28 27.47
C GLN A 711 -0.03 -11.57 26.13
N GLY A 712 0.80 -11.92 25.16
CA GLY A 712 0.69 -11.49 23.78
C GLY A 712 0.11 -12.56 22.85
N ARG A 713 -0.53 -12.12 21.77
CA ARG A 713 -1.13 -12.98 20.74
C ARG A 713 -0.90 -12.41 19.35
N THR A 714 -0.51 -13.27 18.41
CA THR A 714 -0.38 -12.90 16.99
C THR A 714 -0.86 -14.00 16.05
N ALA A 715 -1.63 -13.61 15.02
CA ALA A 715 -2.12 -14.44 13.92
C ALA A 715 -2.12 -13.60 12.62
N TYR A 716 -2.38 -14.24 11.47
CA TYR A 716 -2.29 -13.60 10.15
C TYR A 716 -3.01 -12.23 10.04
N ARG A 717 -4.15 -12.04 10.71
CA ARG A 717 -4.94 -10.78 10.67
C ARG A 717 -5.29 -10.22 12.05
N SER A 718 -4.87 -10.84 13.14
CA SER A 718 -5.21 -10.40 14.50
C SER A 718 -3.98 -10.41 15.38
N ASN A 719 -3.67 -9.26 16.00
CA ASN A 719 -2.57 -9.13 16.94
C ASN A 719 -3.07 -8.40 18.19
N LYS A 720 -2.69 -8.87 19.37
CA LYS A 720 -3.04 -8.27 20.66
C LYS A 720 -1.81 -8.33 21.57
N ALA A 721 -1.39 -7.18 22.12
CA ALA A 721 -0.22 -7.09 23.02
C ALA A 721 0.99 -7.89 22.49
N HIS A 722 1.34 -7.70 21.21
CA HIS A 722 2.37 -8.49 20.53
C HIS A 722 3.74 -7.79 20.51
N VAL A 723 3.86 -6.70 21.28
CA VAL A 723 5.04 -5.84 21.39
C VAL A 723 5.50 -5.86 22.85
N TYR A 724 6.76 -6.18 23.08
CA TYR A 724 7.40 -6.29 24.38
C TYR A 724 8.48 -5.22 24.53
N THR A 725 8.66 -4.69 25.74
CA THR A 725 9.60 -3.60 26.03
C THR A 725 10.71 -4.08 26.95
N LEU A 726 11.96 -3.98 26.51
CA LEU A 726 13.13 -4.50 27.22
C LEU A 726 14.14 -3.38 27.45
N THR A 727 14.64 -3.20 28.67
CA THR A 727 15.59 -2.14 29.00
C THR A 727 17.01 -2.68 29.05
N LEU A 728 17.97 -1.93 28.51
CA LEU A 728 19.39 -2.17 28.66
C LEU A 728 20.05 -0.93 29.27
N ASP A 729 20.41 -0.99 30.54
CA ASP A 729 20.97 0.16 31.25
C ASP A 729 22.36 0.56 30.75
N ARG A 730 23.18 -0.44 30.37
CA ARG A 730 24.54 -0.23 29.89
C ARG A 730 24.93 -1.27 28.85
N LEU A 731 25.55 -0.81 27.78
CA LEU A 731 26.19 -1.68 26.80
C LEU A 731 27.60 -2.07 27.27
N ASP A 732 27.86 -3.38 27.30
CA ASP A 732 29.17 -4.00 27.44
C ASP A 732 29.63 -4.57 26.07
N PRO A 733 30.68 -4.01 25.44
CA PRO A 733 31.23 -4.52 24.18
C PRO A 733 31.85 -5.92 24.26
N GLY A 734 32.23 -6.39 25.44
CA GLY A 734 32.85 -7.71 25.65
C GLY A 734 31.84 -8.86 25.75
N ARG A 735 30.55 -8.57 25.61
CA ARG A 735 29.45 -9.51 25.80
C ARG A 735 28.60 -9.67 24.55
N ARG A 736 27.98 -10.85 24.44
CA ARG A 736 26.93 -11.14 23.46
C ARG A 736 25.56 -10.88 24.07
N TYR A 737 24.61 -10.51 23.23
CA TYR A 737 23.22 -10.23 23.62
C TYR A 737 22.27 -11.18 22.92
N PHE A 738 21.26 -11.64 23.64
CA PHE A 738 20.30 -12.61 23.18
C PHE A 738 18.89 -12.17 23.51
N LEU A 739 17.97 -12.38 22.57
CA LEU A 739 16.54 -12.30 22.83
C LEU A 739 16.03 -13.69 23.18
N VAL A 740 15.44 -13.84 24.36
CA VAL A 740 14.82 -15.07 24.84
C VAL A 740 13.31 -14.87 24.93
N ALA A 741 12.52 -15.73 24.31
CA ALA A 741 11.05 -15.63 24.38
C ALA A 741 10.39 -16.98 24.65
N ASP A 742 9.31 -16.94 25.44
CA ASP A 742 8.47 -18.10 25.70
C ASP A 742 7.22 -18.01 24.81
N ILE A 743 7.19 -18.89 23.81
CA ILE A 743 6.19 -18.90 22.74
C ILE A 743 5.45 -20.22 22.68
N GLU A 744 4.17 -20.17 22.38
CA GLU A 744 3.29 -21.32 22.23
C GLU A 744 2.62 -21.30 20.85
N GLY A 745 2.77 -22.39 20.11
CA GLY A 745 2.29 -22.53 18.74
C GLY A 745 1.92 -23.97 18.39
N HIS A 746 1.80 -24.23 17.09
CA HIS A 746 1.24 -25.48 16.57
C HIS A 746 2.16 -26.18 15.56
N PRO A 747 2.23 -27.52 15.55
CA PRO A 747 2.87 -28.28 14.48
C PRO A 747 2.14 -28.05 13.15
N ALA A 748 2.73 -28.53 12.05
CA ALA A 748 2.07 -28.44 10.75
C ALA A 748 0.96 -29.49 10.69
N GLU A 749 -0.28 -29.07 10.45
CA GLU A 749 -1.46 -29.95 10.45
C GLU A 749 -2.34 -29.75 9.20
N LEU A 750 -2.92 -30.85 8.73
CA LEU A 750 -3.86 -30.86 7.61
C LEU A 750 -5.25 -30.48 8.13
N GLN A 751 -5.79 -29.34 7.68
CA GLN A 751 -7.15 -28.93 8.02
C GLN A 751 -7.92 -28.63 6.74
N GLY A 752 -9.01 -29.37 6.49
CA GLY A 752 -9.80 -29.26 5.26
C GLY A 752 -8.99 -29.57 3.99
N GLY A 753 -8.07 -30.53 4.05
CA GLY A 753 -7.21 -30.92 2.92
C GLY A 753 -6.07 -29.95 2.58
N ARG A 754 -5.91 -28.86 3.35
CA ARG A 754 -4.80 -27.89 3.18
C ARG A 754 -3.82 -28.00 4.34
N MET A 755 -2.53 -28.04 4.02
CA MET A 755 -1.45 -27.99 5.00
C MET A 755 -1.38 -26.59 5.62
N LYS A 756 -1.67 -26.49 6.93
CA LYS A 756 -1.54 -25.24 7.69
C LYS A 756 -0.25 -25.27 8.52
N HIS A 757 0.40 -24.12 8.59
CA HIS A 757 1.67 -23.95 9.31
C HIS A 757 1.53 -22.87 10.39
N CYS A 758 2.35 -22.92 11.43
CA CYS A 758 2.61 -21.86 12.41
C CYS A 758 4.02 -21.31 12.16
N LYS A 759 4.13 -20.16 11.51
CA LYS A 759 5.40 -19.53 11.13
C LYS A 759 5.30 -18.01 11.18
N GLY A 760 6.36 -17.36 11.64
CA GLY A 760 6.40 -15.92 11.74
C GLY A 760 7.80 -15.39 12.04
N GLY A 761 7.86 -14.09 12.28
CA GLY A 761 9.11 -13.36 12.52
C GLY A 761 9.11 -12.63 13.85
N VAL A 762 10.31 -12.33 14.33
CA VAL A 762 10.55 -11.46 15.47
C VAL A 762 11.36 -10.27 14.97
N TRP A 763 10.89 -9.07 15.28
CA TRP A 763 11.54 -7.82 14.95
C TRP A 763 11.92 -7.08 16.23
N MET A 764 13.02 -6.37 16.21
CA MET A 764 13.53 -5.60 17.34
C MET A 764 13.96 -4.21 16.85
N ARG A 765 13.85 -3.20 17.73
CA ARG A 765 14.49 -1.89 17.59
C ARG A 765 14.74 -1.27 18.97
N ALA A 766 15.77 -0.44 19.10
CA ALA A 766 15.88 0.52 20.18
C ALA A 766 14.89 1.67 19.96
N VAL A 767 14.29 2.16 21.03
CA VAL A 767 13.54 3.41 21.10
C VAL A 767 14.56 4.53 21.18
N ARG A 768 14.54 5.41 20.18
CA ARG A 768 15.48 6.54 20.14
C ARG A 768 15.06 7.60 21.16
N PRO A 769 15.99 8.17 21.95
CA PRO A 769 15.70 9.33 22.79
C PRO A 769 15.20 10.50 21.94
N ALA A 770 14.26 11.29 22.47
CA ALA A 770 13.61 12.37 21.73
C ALA A 770 14.58 13.50 21.32
N ASP A 771 15.67 13.65 22.05
CA ASP A 771 16.70 14.69 21.94
C ASP A 771 17.98 14.22 21.21
N ALA A 772 18.09 12.94 20.86
CA ALA A 772 19.28 12.43 20.19
C ALA A 772 19.39 12.98 18.76
N ASP A 773 20.57 13.45 18.34
CA ASP A 773 20.82 13.87 16.96
C ASP A 773 21.04 12.63 16.06
N PRO A 774 20.20 12.36 15.05
CA PRO A 774 20.39 11.23 14.12
C PRO A 774 21.75 11.21 13.43
N GLN A 775 22.36 12.38 13.18
CA GLN A 775 23.68 12.48 12.57
C GLN A 775 24.78 11.92 13.51
N SER A 776 24.67 12.17 14.80
CA SER A 776 25.59 11.67 15.84
C SER A 776 25.49 10.17 16.10
N LEU A 777 24.43 9.52 15.59
CA LEU A 777 24.11 8.11 15.82
C LEU A 777 24.54 7.18 14.67
N ALA A 778 25.03 7.74 13.56
CA ALA A 778 25.57 6.96 12.46
C ALA A 778 27.11 6.91 12.57
N ASP A 779 27.66 5.74 12.86
CA ASP A 779 29.10 5.55 12.82
C ASP A 779 29.61 5.81 11.41
N VAL A 780 30.64 6.64 11.26
CA VAL A 780 31.36 6.80 10.00
C VAL A 780 32.25 5.58 9.82
N VAL A 781 31.73 4.58 9.11
CA VAL A 781 32.44 3.33 8.85
C VAL A 781 33.12 3.39 7.48
N LEU A 782 34.36 2.91 7.38
CA LEU A 782 35.04 2.69 6.10
C LEU A 782 34.59 1.36 5.45
N PRO A 783 34.59 1.26 4.10
CA PRO A 783 34.25 0.02 3.41
C PRO A 783 35.28 -1.09 3.71
N LEU A 784 35.00 -2.31 3.25
CA LEU A 784 35.96 -3.42 3.33
C LEU A 784 37.19 -3.10 2.47
N THR A 785 38.38 -3.28 3.06
CA THR A 785 39.64 -3.28 2.30
C THR A 785 39.61 -4.40 1.26
N ASP A 786 40.50 -4.33 0.25
CA ASP A 786 40.56 -5.37 -0.77
C ASP A 786 40.79 -6.78 -0.19
N ALA A 787 41.59 -6.87 0.87
CA ALA A 787 41.83 -8.12 1.58
C ALA A 787 40.58 -8.62 2.33
N GLU A 788 39.92 -7.74 3.09
CA GLU A 788 38.70 -8.09 3.82
C GLU A 788 37.56 -8.44 2.87
N TRP A 789 37.43 -7.73 1.75
CA TRP A 789 36.40 -8.01 0.76
C TRP A 789 36.65 -9.35 0.06
N ALA A 790 37.91 -9.64 -0.31
CA ALA A 790 38.27 -10.95 -0.84
C ALA A 790 37.88 -12.08 0.13
N LEU A 791 38.12 -11.91 1.43
CA LEU A 791 37.72 -12.88 2.46
C LEU A 791 36.20 -12.96 2.62
N ALA A 792 35.50 -11.82 2.64
CA ALA A 792 34.05 -11.76 2.82
C ALA A 792 33.25 -12.37 1.66
N THR A 793 33.84 -12.47 0.47
CA THR A 793 33.20 -13.11 -0.69
C THR A 793 33.40 -14.63 -0.77
N LEU A 794 34.26 -15.22 0.08
CA LEU A 794 34.44 -16.67 0.12
C LEU A 794 33.22 -17.36 0.75
N PRO A 795 32.86 -18.57 0.27
CA PRO A 795 31.80 -19.36 0.88
C PRO A 795 32.13 -19.66 2.36
N GLN A 796 31.16 -19.40 3.25
CA GLN A 796 31.31 -19.51 4.70
C GLN A 796 30.76 -20.84 5.19
N PHE A 797 31.62 -21.86 5.22
CA PHE A 797 31.24 -23.17 5.74
C PHE A 797 31.30 -23.18 7.28
N THR A 798 30.33 -23.84 7.90
CA THR A 798 30.18 -24.08 9.34
C THR A 798 31.24 -25.01 9.94
N GLY A 799 32.03 -25.67 9.09
CA GLY A 799 33.01 -26.69 9.48
C GLY A 799 32.40 -28.05 9.81
N LYS A 800 31.10 -28.26 9.55
CA LYS A 800 30.38 -29.52 9.76
C LYS A 800 29.72 -29.97 8.47
N GLY A 801 29.98 -31.20 8.03
CA GLY A 801 29.43 -31.75 6.80
C GLY A 801 30.26 -31.43 5.55
N LEU A 802 29.82 -31.95 4.42
CA LEU A 802 30.47 -31.81 3.12
C LEU A 802 30.30 -30.38 2.59
N ARG A 803 31.39 -29.73 2.19
CA ARG A 803 31.38 -28.35 1.70
C ARG A 803 30.93 -28.29 0.24
N VAL A 804 29.67 -27.90 0.02
CA VAL A 804 29.07 -27.85 -1.32
C VAL A 804 28.82 -26.41 -1.77
N GLY A 805 29.45 -26.01 -2.87
CA GLY A 805 29.19 -24.72 -3.52
C GLY A 805 28.13 -24.85 -4.62
N VAL A 806 27.09 -24.01 -4.60
CA VAL A 806 26.07 -23.98 -5.68
C VAL A 806 26.18 -22.69 -6.47
N VAL A 807 26.57 -22.77 -7.75
CA VAL A 807 26.68 -21.61 -8.63
C VAL A 807 25.31 -20.97 -8.84
N GLN A 808 25.19 -19.70 -8.45
CA GLN A 808 23.94 -18.94 -8.52
C GLN A 808 23.72 -18.32 -9.91
N LYS A 809 22.50 -17.81 -10.14
CA LYS A 809 22.01 -17.27 -11.44
C LYS A 809 21.82 -18.30 -12.56
N GLY A 810 22.18 -19.57 -12.34
CA GLY A 810 21.82 -20.67 -13.22
C GLY A 810 20.36 -21.12 -13.02
N TYR A 811 19.77 -21.74 -14.05
CA TYR A 811 18.39 -22.23 -13.96
C TYR A 811 18.27 -23.32 -12.87
N GLY A 812 17.35 -23.13 -11.91
CA GLY A 812 17.14 -24.04 -10.78
C GLY A 812 18.14 -23.92 -9.63
N SER A 813 19.09 -22.98 -9.70
CA SER A 813 20.17 -22.83 -8.69
C SER A 813 19.67 -22.54 -7.27
N THR A 814 18.60 -21.75 -7.13
CA THR A 814 18.01 -21.42 -5.82
C THR A 814 17.31 -22.63 -5.21
N GLU A 815 16.59 -23.41 -6.01
CA GLU A 815 15.91 -24.63 -5.57
C GLU A 815 16.91 -25.71 -5.14
N ILE A 816 18.00 -25.90 -5.90
CA ILE A 816 19.10 -26.80 -5.52
C ILE A 816 19.68 -26.39 -4.17
N LEU A 817 20.07 -25.12 -4.03
CA LEU A 817 20.69 -24.62 -2.79
C LEU A 817 19.75 -24.82 -1.59
N ASN A 818 18.48 -24.42 -1.72
CA ASN A 818 17.50 -24.56 -0.65
C ASN A 818 17.29 -26.02 -0.23
N TYR A 819 17.28 -26.96 -1.19
CA TYR A 819 17.15 -28.37 -0.88
C TYR A 819 18.40 -28.92 -0.18
N LEU A 820 19.59 -28.66 -0.72
CA LEU A 820 20.85 -29.15 -0.14
C LEU A 820 21.05 -28.64 1.29
N GLN A 821 20.60 -27.42 1.61
CA GLN A 821 20.61 -26.89 2.98
C GLN A 821 19.65 -27.61 3.95
N THR A 822 18.81 -28.52 3.46
CA THR A 822 17.95 -29.39 4.30
C THR A 822 18.49 -30.80 4.48
N VAL A 823 19.56 -31.17 3.77
CA VAL A 823 20.14 -32.52 3.81
C VAL A 823 21.17 -32.61 4.94
N ASP A 824 20.99 -33.56 5.85
CA ASP A 824 21.92 -33.78 6.95
C ASP A 824 23.32 -34.15 6.42
N GLY A 825 24.35 -33.53 7.00
CA GLY A 825 25.74 -33.77 6.60
C GLY A 825 26.21 -33.00 5.37
N ILE A 826 25.38 -32.11 4.79
CA ILE A 826 25.77 -31.19 3.71
C ILE A 826 25.78 -29.75 4.23
N ASP A 827 26.87 -29.02 3.95
CA ASP A 827 26.98 -27.59 4.19
C ASP A 827 27.03 -26.86 2.84
N ALA A 828 25.85 -26.43 2.39
CA ALA A 828 25.67 -25.85 1.06
C ALA A 828 25.70 -24.32 1.09
N GLN A 829 26.63 -23.73 0.32
CA GLN A 829 26.86 -22.29 0.22
C GLN A 829 26.66 -21.77 -1.21
N PRO A 830 26.10 -20.55 -1.40
CA PRO A 830 25.94 -19.96 -2.72
C PRO A 830 27.29 -19.49 -3.30
N LEU A 831 27.54 -19.74 -4.58
CA LEU A 831 28.65 -19.17 -5.36
C LEU A 831 28.09 -18.15 -6.37
N THR A 832 28.05 -16.87 -6.00
CA THR A 832 27.44 -15.80 -6.81
C THR A 832 28.32 -15.29 -7.95
N SER A 833 29.63 -15.30 -7.76
CA SER A 833 30.64 -14.92 -8.76
C SER A 833 31.82 -15.91 -8.72
N PRO A 834 31.64 -17.16 -9.18
CA PRO A 834 32.61 -18.23 -8.97
C PRO A 834 33.97 -17.87 -9.55
N ASN A 835 35.00 -18.01 -8.73
CA ASN A 835 36.41 -17.86 -9.08
C ASN A 835 37.22 -18.99 -8.44
N LYS A 836 38.51 -19.08 -8.75
CA LYS A 836 39.38 -20.15 -8.25
C LYS A 836 39.34 -20.29 -6.72
N ALA A 837 39.43 -19.19 -5.97
CA ALA A 837 39.46 -19.25 -4.51
C ALA A 837 38.13 -19.74 -3.91
N MET A 838 37.00 -19.31 -4.46
CA MET A 838 35.67 -19.79 -4.03
C MET A 838 35.48 -21.28 -4.36
N ILE A 839 35.89 -21.69 -5.56
CA ILE A 839 35.79 -23.07 -6.03
C ILE A 839 36.67 -23.99 -5.19
N ASP A 840 37.91 -23.59 -4.91
CA ASP A 840 38.87 -24.37 -4.10
C ASP A 840 38.46 -24.48 -2.62
N ALA A 841 37.63 -23.56 -2.12
CA ALA A 841 37.06 -23.67 -0.78
C ALA A 841 35.98 -24.76 -0.67
N CYS A 842 35.47 -25.26 -1.79
CA CYS A 842 34.46 -26.32 -1.86
C CYS A 842 35.11 -27.70 -2.04
N GLU A 843 34.42 -28.75 -1.58
CA GLU A 843 34.74 -30.14 -1.92
C GLU A 843 33.92 -30.63 -3.12
N VAL A 844 32.70 -30.11 -3.25
CA VAL A 844 31.83 -30.34 -4.41
C VAL A 844 31.28 -29.00 -4.89
N VAL A 845 31.23 -28.81 -6.22
CA VAL A 845 30.55 -27.67 -6.84
C VAL A 845 29.42 -28.16 -7.74
N VAL A 846 28.23 -27.59 -7.56
CA VAL A 846 27.10 -27.76 -8.47
C VAL A 846 27.05 -26.55 -9.41
N LEU A 847 27.14 -26.81 -10.71
CA LEU A 847 27.10 -25.84 -11.79
C LEU A 847 25.81 -26.05 -12.61
N PRO A 848 24.75 -25.29 -12.32
CA PRO A 848 23.56 -25.32 -13.15
C PRO A 848 23.79 -24.64 -14.48
N ILE A 849 22.97 -24.97 -15.48
CA ILE A 849 23.00 -24.28 -16.77
C ILE A 849 22.81 -22.75 -16.59
N LEU A 850 23.81 -21.99 -17.02
CA LEU A 850 23.82 -20.53 -16.92
C LEU A 850 23.05 -19.90 -18.10
N PRO A 851 22.37 -18.76 -17.92
CA PRO A 851 21.76 -18.01 -19.01
C PRO A 851 22.81 -17.57 -20.04
N ARG A 852 22.37 -17.22 -21.25
CA ARG A 852 23.26 -16.62 -22.25
C ARG A 852 23.46 -15.15 -21.93
N ASP A 853 24.68 -14.65 -22.05
CA ASP A 853 24.98 -13.22 -22.10
C ASP A 853 24.61 -12.62 -23.47
N ASP A 854 24.81 -11.31 -23.62
CA ASP A 854 24.51 -10.56 -24.85
C ASP A 854 25.33 -11.02 -26.06
N GLN A 855 26.44 -11.73 -25.84
CA GLN A 855 27.28 -12.34 -26.86
C GLN A 855 26.90 -13.80 -27.13
N GLY A 856 25.83 -14.30 -26.50
CA GLY A 856 25.34 -15.67 -26.64
C GLY A 856 26.19 -16.72 -25.92
N GLN A 857 27.17 -16.33 -25.09
CA GLN A 857 27.99 -17.22 -24.29
C GLN A 857 27.30 -17.54 -22.95
N ARG A 858 27.51 -18.75 -22.43
CA ARG A 858 26.99 -19.15 -21.10
C ARG A 858 28.04 -19.03 -19.99
N MET A 859 29.31 -19.14 -20.36
CA MET A 859 30.45 -19.16 -19.45
C MET A 859 31.73 -18.87 -20.24
N SER A 860 32.66 -18.10 -19.67
CA SER A 860 33.94 -17.80 -20.31
C SER A 860 34.87 -19.02 -20.32
N GLY A 861 35.76 -19.09 -21.32
CA GLY A 861 36.75 -20.17 -21.43
C GLY A 861 37.64 -20.32 -20.18
N SER A 862 38.07 -19.21 -19.59
CA SER A 862 38.89 -19.19 -18.38
C SER A 862 38.17 -19.78 -17.17
N LEU A 863 36.86 -19.53 -17.03
CA LEU A 863 36.06 -20.13 -15.96
C LEU A 863 35.85 -21.63 -16.21
N MET A 864 35.65 -22.06 -17.46
CA MET A 864 35.61 -23.50 -17.79
C MET A 864 36.91 -24.20 -17.41
N ASP A 865 38.05 -23.58 -17.69
CA ASP A 865 39.37 -24.13 -17.38
C ASP A 865 39.63 -24.12 -15.86
N THR A 866 39.07 -23.16 -15.13
CA THR A 866 39.11 -23.14 -13.66
C THR A 866 38.38 -24.35 -13.07
N PHE A 867 37.15 -24.63 -13.51
CA PHE A 867 36.41 -25.82 -13.09
C PHE A 867 37.13 -27.11 -13.47
N ARG A 868 37.70 -27.17 -14.68
CA ARG A 868 38.48 -28.32 -15.14
C ARG A 868 39.69 -28.58 -14.24
N ASN A 869 40.43 -27.53 -13.88
CA ASN A 869 41.61 -27.65 -13.02
C ASN A 869 41.22 -28.05 -11.60
N TYR A 870 40.09 -27.54 -11.09
CA TYR A 870 39.53 -27.95 -9.81
C TYR A 870 39.19 -29.45 -9.76
N VAL A 871 38.46 -29.97 -10.76
CA VAL A 871 38.15 -31.41 -10.84
C VAL A 871 39.44 -32.23 -10.94
N ARG A 872 40.36 -31.84 -11.82
CA ARG A 872 41.66 -32.50 -11.95
C ARG A 872 42.42 -32.56 -10.62
N GLY A 873 42.31 -31.52 -9.80
CA GLY A 873 42.97 -31.39 -8.50
C GLY A 873 42.36 -32.23 -7.37
N GLY A 874 41.18 -32.80 -7.54
CA GLY A 874 40.49 -33.59 -6.51
C GLY A 874 39.04 -33.18 -6.25
N GLY A 875 38.58 -32.08 -6.83
CA GLY A 875 37.23 -31.57 -6.62
C GLY A 875 36.13 -32.42 -7.27
N GLY A 876 34.95 -32.45 -6.65
CA GLY A 876 33.73 -32.98 -7.28
C GLY A 876 32.99 -31.88 -8.05
N LEU A 877 32.62 -32.12 -9.31
CA LEU A 877 31.81 -31.19 -10.11
C LEU A 877 30.54 -31.87 -10.62
N ILE A 878 29.39 -31.25 -10.37
CA ILE A 878 28.10 -31.66 -10.92
C ILE A 878 27.64 -30.58 -11.90
N ILE A 879 27.44 -30.93 -13.17
CA ILE A 879 26.91 -30.00 -14.17
C ILE A 879 25.48 -30.44 -14.50
N THR A 880 24.49 -29.56 -14.29
CA THR A 880 23.09 -29.84 -14.69
C THR A 880 22.82 -29.33 -16.09
N ALA A 881 21.93 -30.03 -16.81
CA ALA A 881 21.74 -29.85 -18.25
C ALA A 881 23.09 -29.69 -18.98
N ALA A 882 24.03 -30.62 -18.73
CA ALA A 882 25.44 -30.41 -19.08
C ALA A 882 25.62 -30.32 -20.61
N LEU A 883 25.74 -29.10 -21.11
CA LEU A 883 25.96 -28.83 -22.53
C LEU A 883 27.45 -28.71 -22.85
N SER A 884 27.79 -28.92 -24.11
CA SER A 884 29.12 -28.58 -24.67
C SER A 884 29.61 -27.18 -24.25
N LYS A 885 28.70 -26.19 -24.23
CA LYS A 885 28.98 -24.78 -23.89
C LYS A 885 29.02 -24.50 -22.37
N MET A 886 28.80 -25.51 -21.53
CA MET A 886 28.92 -25.46 -20.07
C MET A 886 30.25 -26.10 -19.59
N GLY A 887 31.24 -26.22 -20.48
CA GLY A 887 32.54 -26.81 -20.16
C GLY A 887 32.63 -28.33 -20.39
N LEU A 888 31.54 -29.01 -20.78
CA LEU A 888 31.56 -30.46 -20.98
C LEU A 888 32.60 -30.92 -22.02
N ARG A 889 32.89 -30.09 -23.05
CA ARG A 889 33.94 -30.38 -24.05
C ARG A 889 35.34 -30.56 -23.46
N ARG A 890 35.55 -30.21 -22.18
CA ARG A 890 36.81 -30.40 -21.46
C ARG A 890 36.98 -31.82 -20.88
N TYR A 891 35.94 -32.66 -20.96
CA TYR A 891 35.90 -34.02 -20.44
C TYR A 891 35.52 -35.07 -21.51
N PRO A 892 36.18 -35.07 -22.69
CA PRO A 892 35.79 -35.92 -23.82
C PRO A 892 35.89 -37.42 -23.53
N ASP A 893 36.73 -37.80 -22.56
CA ASP A 893 36.92 -39.19 -22.14
C ASP A 893 35.82 -39.68 -21.20
N ILE A 894 35.02 -38.78 -20.60
CA ILE A 894 33.87 -39.15 -19.75
C ILE A 894 32.61 -39.23 -20.60
N CYS A 895 32.24 -38.14 -21.27
CA CYS A 895 31.14 -38.16 -22.23
C CYS A 895 31.19 -36.98 -23.21
N LYS A 896 30.50 -37.14 -24.33
CA LYS A 896 30.31 -36.10 -25.34
C LYS A 896 28.83 -35.79 -25.47
N PHE A 897 28.53 -34.52 -25.71
CA PHE A 897 27.18 -34.10 -26.06
C PHE A 897 26.73 -34.81 -27.35
N LYS A 898 25.59 -35.52 -27.30
CA LYS A 898 24.99 -36.18 -28.48
C LYS A 898 23.86 -35.32 -29.03
N ASN A 899 22.81 -35.10 -28.23
CA ASN A 899 21.67 -34.26 -28.60
C ASN A 899 20.98 -33.70 -27.34
N HIS A 900 19.99 -32.84 -27.51
CA HIS A 900 19.06 -32.46 -26.45
C HIS A 900 17.63 -32.39 -27.00
N GLY A 901 16.63 -32.56 -26.13
CA GLY A 901 15.23 -32.37 -26.50
C GLY A 901 14.93 -30.94 -26.95
N GLY A 902 13.97 -30.77 -27.87
CA GLY A 902 13.34 -29.48 -28.12
C GLY A 902 12.65 -29.03 -26.83
N GLY A 903 12.84 -27.77 -26.41
CA GLY A 903 12.25 -27.32 -25.15
C GLY A 903 10.74 -27.64 -25.12
N HIS A 904 10.27 -28.16 -23.98
CA HIS A 904 8.89 -28.56 -23.65
C HIS A 904 8.52 -30.05 -23.72
N ASP A 905 9.38 -30.94 -24.22
CA ASP A 905 9.11 -32.38 -24.17
C ASP A 905 9.52 -32.96 -22.79
N PHE A 906 8.55 -33.53 -22.06
CA PHE A 906 8.84 -34.33 -20.87
C PHE A 906 9.51 -35.63 -21.32
N ALA A 907 10.83 -35.73 -21.13
CA ALA A 907 11.60 -36.95 -21.46
C ALA A 907 11.77 -37.82 -20.20
N PRO A 908 11.00 -38.92 -20.05
CA PRO A 908 11.17 -39.83 -18.92
C PRO A 908 12.55 -40.48 -18.96
N TRP A 909 13.05 -40.87 -17.79
CA TRP A 909 14.40 -41.43 -17.63
C TRP A 909 14.37 -42.54 -16.59
N MET A 910 15.40 -43.38 -16.56
CA MET A 910 15.50 -44.44 -15.56
C MET A 910 16.93 -44.68 -15.16
N VAL A 911 17.11 -45.09 -13.91
CA VAL A 911 18.40 -45.52 -13.38
C VAL A 911 18.70 -46.93 -13.88
N VAL A 912 19.90 -47.14 -14.41
CA VAL A 912 20.31 -48.42 -15.02
C VAL A 912 21.59 -49.00 -14.47
N ASP A 913 22.24 -48.31 -13.54
CA ASP A 913 23.44 -48.83 -12.87
C ASP A 913 23.41 -48.59 -11.35
N GLU A 914 23.93 -49.57 -10.60
CA GLU A 914 24.09 -49.46 -9.16
C GLU A 914 25.33 -48.62 -8.85
N HIS A 915 25.10 -47.40 -8.37
CA HIS A 915 26.17 -46.45 -8.08
C HIS A 915 25.85 -45.69 -6.79
N PRO A 916 26.84 -45.21 -6.01
CA PRO A 916 26.57 -44.38 -4.83
C PRO A 916 25.69 -43.15 -5.12
N LEU A 917 25.74 -42.61 -6.35
CA LEU A 917 24.88 -41.50 -6.81
C LEU A 917 23.40 -41.89 -6.93
N THR A 918 23.10 -43.17 -7.17
CA THR A 918 21.73 -43.66 -7.43
C THR A 918 21.14 -44.38 -6.22
N GLN A 919 21.83 -44.33 -5.07
CA GLN A 919 21.42 -44.99 -3.85
C GLN A 919 20.04 -44.52 -3.37
N GLY A 920 19.10 -45.46 -3.23
CA GLY A 920 17.74 -45.16 -2.79
C GLY A 920 16.79 -44.69 -3.89
N ILE A 921 17.22 -44.78 -5.15
CA ILE A 921 16.35 -44.67 -6.34
C ILE A 921 16.11 -46.10 -6.87
N GLU A 922 14.87 -46.39 -7.26
CA GLU A 922 14.52 -47.71 -7.79
C GLU A 922 15.11 -47.90 -9.20
N MET A 923 15.82 -49.01 -9.38
CA MET A 923 16.47 -49.39 -10.63
C MET A 923 15.45 -49.81 -11.68
N ASN A 924 15.71 -49.46 -12.95
CA ASN A 924 14.92 -49.85 -14.11
C ASN A 924 13.43 -49.45 -14.05
N THR A 925 13.06 -48.50 -13.19
CA THR A 925 11.72 -47.90 -13.14
C THR A 925 11.73 -46.56 -13.87
N GLU A 926 10.72 -46.33 -14.72
CA GLU A 926 10.58 -45.06 -15.43
C GLU A 926 10.23 -43.94 -14.44
N LEU A 927 11.09 -42.92 -14.38
CA LEU A 927 10.93 -41.73 -13.58
C LEU A 927 10.39 -40.58 -14.43
N PRO A 928 9.58 -39.68 -13.83
CA PRO A 928 9.00 -38.57 -14.57
C PRO A 928 10.07 -37.67 -15.19
N GLY A 929 9.83 -37.27 -16.43
CA GLY A 929 10.79 -36.50 -17.22
C GLY A 929 10.99 -35.06 -16.78
N THR A 930 12.03 -34.44 -17.33
CA THR A 930 12.28 -33.00 -17.19
C THR A 930 11.94 -32.27 -18.50
N GLY A 931 11.59 -30.97 -18.42
CA GLY A 931 11.22 -30.19 -19.61
C GLY A 931 12.39 -29.85 -20.55
N PHE A 932 13.60 -30.29 -20.21
CA PHE A 932 14.81 -30.22 -21.02
C PHE A 932 15.78 -31.32 -20.59
N CYS A 933 16.12 -32.20 -21.53
CA CYS A 933 17.05 -33.31 -21.32
C CYS A 933 18.19 -33.24 -22.34
N VAL A 934 19.41 -33.51 -21.89
CA VAL A 934 20.61 -33.69 -22.72
C VAL A 934 21.00 -35.15 -22.70
N GLU A 935 21.24 -35.70 -23.88
CA GLU A 935 21.69 -37.07 -24.08
C GLU A 935 23.16 -37.07 -24.48
N TYR A 936 23.87 -38.12 -24.06
CA TYR A 936 25.32 -38.20 -24.17
C TYR A 936 25.79 -39.43 -24.96
N GLU A 937 26.89 -39.27 -25.67
CA GLU A 937 27.73 -40.38 -26.12
C GLU A 937 28.74 -40.68 -25.01
N LEU A 938 28.84 -41.95 -24.60
CA LEU A 938 29.71 -42.36 -23.50
C LEU A 938 31.18 -42.32 -23.95
N GLY A 939 32.05 -41.74 -23.12
CA GLY A 939 33.49 -41.78 -23.29
C GLY A 939 34.11 -43.01 -22.61
N ALA A 940 35.39 -43.27 -22.88
CA ALA A 940 36.10 -44.46 -22.38
C ALA A 940 36.19 -44.57 -20.84
N GLN A 941 36.02 -43.45 -20.11
CA GLN A 941 36.06 -43.34 -18.65
C GLN A 941 34.70 -42.94 -18.06
N GLY A 942 33.63 -42.91 -18.87
CA GLY A 942 32.28 -42.60 -18.42
C GLY A 942 31.49 -43.85 -18.06
N VAL A 943 30.70 -43.74 -17.00
CA VAL A 943 29.70 -44.74 -16.60
C VAL A 943 28.33 -44.09 -16.68
N ALA A 944 27.44 -44.66 -17.50
CA ALA A 944 26.05 -44.21 -17.62
C ALA A 944 25.22 -44.80 -16.47
N VAL A 945 24.83 -43.96 -15.51
CA VAL A 945 24.05 -44.39 -14.34
C VAL A 945 22.54 -44.19 -14.55
N ALA A 946 22.17 -43.32 -15.49
CA ALA A 946 20.80 -43.17 -15.94
C ALA A 946 20.74 -42.93 -17.45
N ILE A 947 19.65 -43.41 -18.07
CA ILE A 947 19.37 -43.27 -19.50
C ILE A 947 17.98 -42.67 -19.74
N SER A 948 17.79 -42.11 -20.93
CA SER A 948 16.49 -41.72 -21.47
C SER A 948 15.61 -42.96 -21.64
N ALA A 949 14.37 -42.93 -21.16
CA ALA A 949 13.45 -44.04 -21.34
C ALA A 949 13.09 -44.25 -22.83
N GLN A 950 13.12 -43.17 -23.62
CA GLN A 950 12.75 -43.17 -25.03
C GLN A 950 13.90 -43.61 -25.95
N SER A 951 15.03 -42.90 -25.90
CA SER A 951 16.16 -43.15 -26.80
C SER A 951 17.12 -44.23 -26.29
N ARG A 952 17.04 -44.56 -24.99
CA ARG A 952 18.00 -45.40 -24.27
C ARG A 952 19.41 -44.83 -24.20
N ASP A 953 19.61 -43.58 -24.60
CA ASP A 953 20.89 -42.90 -24.51
C ASP A 953 21.19 -42.44 -23.07
N PRO A 954 22.47 -42.40 -22.65
CA PRO A 954 22.88 -41.85 -21.36
C PRO A 954 22.39 -40.42 -21.13
N VAL A 955 21.78 -40.17 -19.97
CA VAL A 955 21.34 -38.84 -19.51
C VAL A 955 21.98 -38.43 -18.20
N VAL A 956 22.55 -39.37 -17.44
CA VAL A 956 23.47 -39.06 -16.32
C VAL A 956 24.69 -39.92 -16.47
N VAL A 957 25.84 -39.27 -16.63
CA VAL A 957 27.15 -39.93 -16.75
C VAL A 957 28.06 -39.48 -15.62
N VAL A 958 28.71 -40.44 -14.98
CA VAL A 958 29.74 -40.19 -13.97
C VAL A 958 31.10 -40.63 -14.50
N GLY A 959 32.16 -39.95 -14.12
CA GLY A 959 33.51 -40.35 -14.49
C GLY A 959 34.58 -39.69 -13.63
N GLU A 960 35.72 -40.37 -13.49
CA GLU A 960 36.88 -39.82 -12.80
C GLU A 960 37.70 -38.97 -13.78
N PHE A 961 38.24 -37.85 -13.30
CA PHE A 961 39.11 -36.98 -14.10
C PHE A 961 40.24 -36.43 -13.25
N GLY A 962 41.47 -36.87 -13.50
CA GLY A 962 42.60 -36.57 -12.63
C GLY A 962 42.39 -37.21 -11.24
N LYS A 963 42.39 -36.39 -10.19
CA LYS A 963 42.13 -36.85 -8.80
C LYS A 963 40.67 -36.69 -8.36
N GLY A 964 39.82 -36.05 -9.17
CA GLY A 964 38.45 -35.72 -8.82
C GLY A 964 37.43 -36.42 -9.71
N ARG A 965 36.17 -35.97 -9.62
CA ARG A 965 35.03 -36.63 -10.25
C ARG A 965 34.09 -35.63 -10.92
N LEU A 966 33.55 -36.02 -12.06
CA LEU A 966 32.52 -35.29 -12.78
C LEU A 966 31.21 -36.09 -12.77
N VAL A 967 30.10 -35.39 -12.51
CA VAL A 967 28.75 -35.86 -12.82
C VAL A 967 28.18 -34.95 -13.91
N ALA A 968 28.05 -35.49 -15.11
CA ALA A 968 27.36 -34.85 -16.22
C ALA A 968 25.88 -35.26 -16.16
N CYS A 969 25.07 -34.39 -15.56
CA CYS A 969 23.63 -34.58 -15.46
C CYS A 969 22.94 -33.82 -16.61
N GLY A 970 22.31 -34.56 -17.52
CA GLY A 970 21.58 -34.02 -18.67
C GLY A 970 20.19 -33.52 -18.32
N LEU A 971 19.72 -33.78 -17.11
CA LEU A 971 18.40 -33.40 -16.61
C LEU A 971 18.40 -31.96 -16.10
N ASP A 972 17.30 -31.24 -16.32
CA ASP A 972 17.12 -29.84 -15.92
C ASP A 972 16.00 -29.68 -14.88
N LEU A 973 16.15 -28.73 -13.95
CA LEU A 973 15.18 -28.40 -12.91
C LEU A 973 14.15 -27.32 -13.30
N ARG A 974 14.17 -26.81 -14.54
CA ARG A 974 13.13 -25.92 -15.10
C ARG A 974 11.76 -26.63 -15.22
N LEU A 975 11.05 -26.86 -14.12
CA LEU A 975 9.73 -27.51 -14.16
C LEU A 975 8.63 -26.61 -13.57
N LYS A 976 7.57 -26.38 -14.36
CA LYS A 976 6.32 -25.67 -13.97
C LYS A 976 5.16 -26.68 -13.90
N GLY A 977 4.31 -26.61 -12.86
CA GLY A 977 3.08 -27.42 -12.72
C GLY A 977 3.10 -28.49 -11.60
N ASN A 978 1.94 -28.97 -11.16
CA ASN A 978 1.80 -29.92 -10.04
C ASN A 978 2.31 -31.34 -10.35
N SER A 979 2.27 -31.78 -11.62
CA SER A 979 2.81 -33.05 -12.08
C SER A 979 4.35 -33.15 -11.99
N THR A 980 5.02 -32.06 -11.61
CA THR A 980 6.49 -31.95 -11.62
C THR A 980 7.15 -32.10 -10.24
N GLN A 981 6.36 -32.22 -9.16
CA GLN A 981 6.92 -32.32 -7.79
C GLN A 981 7.61 -33.66 -7.54
N SER A 982 7.09 -34.76 -8.08
CA SER A 982 7.72 -36.09 -7.98
C SER A 982 9.04 -36.16 -8.76
N ALA A 983 9.07 -35.59 -9.97
CA ALA A 983 10.29 -35.48 -10.79
C ALA A 983 11.40 -34.71 -10.08
N LYS A 984 11.06 -33.57 -9.46
CA LYS A 984 11.99 -32.76 -8.67
C LYS A 984 12.51 -33.51 -7.44
N ALA A 985 11.62 -34.20 -6.73
CA ALA A 985 12.00 -34.96 -5.55
C ALA A 985 12.99 -36.09 -5.90
N ALA A 986 12.79 -36.77 -7.02
CA ALA A 986 13.67 -37.84 -7.49
C ALA A 986 15.02 -37.32 -8.03
N LEU A 987 15.07 -36.12 -8.61
CA LEU A 987 16.31 -35.52 -9.11
C LEU A 987 17.14 -34.84 -8.01
N LEU A 988 16.49 -34.35 -6.95
CA LEU A 988 17.15 -33.73 -5.80
C LEU A 988 17.64 -34.77 -4.77
N LYS A 989 16.90 -35.87 -4.61
CA LYS A 989 17.30 -37.04 -3.81
C LYS A 989 18.45 -37.76 -4.50
#